data_AF-A0A8T6FE28-F1
#
_entry.id   AF-A0A8T6FE28-F1
#
_cell.length_a   1.000
_cell.length_b   1.000
_cell.length_c   1.000
_cell.angle_alpha   90.00
_cell.angle_beta   90.00
_cell.angle_gamma   90.00
#
_symmetry.space_group_name_H-M   'P 1'
#
loop_
_entity.id
_entity.type
_entity.pdbx_description
1 polymer ?
#
loop_
_entity_poly.entity_id
_entity_poly.type
_entity_poly.pdbx_seq_one_letter_code
_entity_poly.pdbx_strand_id
1 'polypeptide(L)'
;MQTKQPALPAPTKNINPDQADLNHAIRSYVQAHQRLHGQKRTAEALGVSRHTLWRYSEKGHSGRAVPAAVLDTVGRSVRDIEAATLEIIIDLEGLRPDPALRPLRRKLKDALLLLCAAPLATVDELARFGRLPASTLRERLDRLAKRGLVDSVSHRLGALGSRPQRRYFPTDKGVTAAGAATQGRRHMLTTYPLSRQWFRLLAERLDAVAVLYRVAAMIADADPKRDEVRVDHHRHGPYDMLVTLSCGLTIGIIRQGPMLPTSNLRYRLRSIEHLSSNQRPFLTLILTHADQATRRAVRSLGDPSERRRTFVATEGELLAGDHKGVVWQQCGYGLNQDPPVEISPETSLAAIVPWADGLLDSSRRDRHDKPGPDADNLYSSSVQAAMPEPAEQMTSALAVQLSKAEKDALDLLAAWPLCSREQLAGLMGGVTLRRVNQILRPLRENELVQEEESRLMLTDRGLTCLARRDRAAVGLILDRWTAQPAVSNPRVYAGTALRALASQPRHHGGVINFAAALTAEVARSPDHDLFDPLPTHRSSIGYRCNRTNYMIHPDASFTLEYKGKWHPFLLEYERRATTPKRIPRRLASYQRYFASGWAERDHGGRRPGVLFVFETPQSEAAFLDVSDGMEGLDVITANAETLKTHGILGEAWILPPPHSLDRAPLAGLY
;
A
#
# COMPACT_ATOMS: atom_id res chain seq x y z
N MET A 1 -10.70 -1.83 51.67
CA MET A 1 -9.62 -1.22 52.45
C MET A 1 -9.18 0.07 51.77
N GLN A 2 -9.58 1.22 52.30
CA GLN A 2 -9.13 2.54 51.82
C GLN A 2 -7.78 2.87 52.49
N THR A 3 -6.71 2.96 51.71
CA THR A 3 -5.41 3.43 52.17
C THR A 3 -5.44 4.96 52.29
N LYS A 4 -5.37 5.48 53.54
CA LYS A 4 -5.15 6.90 53.84
C LYS A 4 -3.78 7.34 53.31
N GLN A 5 -3.75 8.40 52.51
CA GLN A 5 -2.50 9.11 52.17
C GLN A 5 -1.93 9.82 53.42
N PRO A 6 -0.59 9.88 53.58
CA PRO A 6 0.05 10.57 54.69
C PRO A 6 -0.06 12.08 54.55
N ALA A 7 -0.33 12.78 55.66
CA ALA A 7 -0.37 14.23 55.72
C ALA A 7 1.04 14.84 55.53
N LEU A 8 1.13 15.86 54.67
CA LEU A 8 2.37 16.63 54.46
C LEU A 8 2.64 17.57 55.65
N PRO A 9 3.92 17.82 56.00
CA PRO A 9 4.28 18.72 57.09
C PRO A 9 3.96 20.18 56.74
N ALA A 10 3.51 20.93 57.75
CA ALA A 10 3.19 22.36 57.61
C ALA A 10 4.46 23.17 57.30
N PRO A 11 4.42 24.13 56.35
CA PRO A 11 5.57 24.97 56.04
C PRO A 11 5.84 25.98 57.17
N THR A 12 7.10 26.08 57.54
CA THR A 12 7.67 27.05 58.49
C THR A 12 7.39 28.48 58.05
N LYS A 13 6.67 29.23 58.90
CA LYS A 13 6.46 30.67 58.76
C LYS A 13 7.74 31.41 59.16
N ASN A 14 8.45 31.96 58.18
CA ASN A 14 9.19 33.24 58.24
C ASN A 14 9.99 33.39 56.95
N ILE A 15 9.35 33.93 55.91
CA ILE A 15 10.06 34.48 54.75
C ILE A 15 9.69 35.96 54.71
N ASN A 16 10.72 36.80 54.74
CA ASN A 16 10.62 38.25 54.72
C ASN A 16 9.96 38.70 53.39
N PRO A 17 8.80 39.39 53.41
CA PRO A 17 8.01 39.65 52.21
C PRO A 17 8.69 40.58 51.19
N ASP A 18 9.72 41.33 51.61
CA ASP A 18 10.43 42.28 50.73
C ASP A 18 11.59 41.64 49.92
N GLN A 19 11.78 40.33 50.01
CA GLN A 19 12.79 39.58 49.24
C GLN A 19 12.22 38.34 48.53
N ALA A 20 10.92 38.31 48.23
CA ALA A 20 10.34 37.26 47.41
C ALA A 20 10.70 37.47 45.91
N ASP A 21 11.95 37.17 45.56
CA ASP A 21 12.43 37.14 44.18
C ASP A 21 11.55 36.17 43.36
N LEU A 22 11.02 36.65 42.24
CA LEU A 22 10.22 35.87 41.27
C LEU A 22 10.88 34.53 40.94
N ASN A 23 12.21 34.53 40.86
CA ASN A 23 12.97 33.32 40.59
C ASN A 23 12.85 32.27 41.69
N HIS A 24 12.78 32.69 42.95
CA HIS A 24 12.61 31.79 44.09
C HIS A 24 11.19 31.20 44.12
N ALA A 25 10.17 32.00 43.80
CA ALA A 25 8.78 31.55 43.75
C ALA A 25 8.56 30.51 42.62
N ILE A 26 9.10 30.77 41.43
CA ILE A 26 9.05 29.84 40.31
C ILE A 26 9.83 28.56 40.65
N ARG A 27 11.07 28.65 41.16
CA ARG A 27 11.86 27.46 41.58
C ARG A 27 11.12 26.60 42.59
N SER A 28 10.53 27.23 43.61
CA SER A 28 9.79 26.52 44.66
C SER A 28 8.56 25.80 44.10
N TYR A 29 7.85 26.43 43.16
CA TYR A 29 6.72 25.79 42.48
C TYR A 29 7.15 24.61 41.61
N VAL A 30 8.17 24.80 40.77
CA VAL A 30 8.68 23.73 39.89
C VAL A 30 9.15 22.54 40.72
N GLN A 31 9.88 22.78 41.81
CA GLN A 31 10.34 21.72 42.72
C GLN A 31 9.18 20.99 43.42
N ALA A 32 8.15 21.72 43.88
CA ALA A 32 6.97 21.11 44.50
C ALA A 32 6.20 20.25 43.49
N HIS A 33 6.01 20.74 42.26
CA HIS A 33 5.33 20.02 41.19
C HIS A 33 6.12 18.79 40.72
N GLN A 34 7.46 18.88 40.64
CA GLN A 34 8.33 17.74 40.35
C GLN A 34 8.22 16.64 41.41
N ARG A 35 8.18 17.00 42.70
CA ARG A 35 8.00 16.02 43.79
C ARG A 35 6.66 15.29 43.70
N LEU A 36 5.61 15.98 43.26
CA LEU A 36 4.25 15.43 43.19
C LEU A 36 3.98 14.62 41.90
N HIS A 37 4.54 15.04 40.77
CA HIS A 37 4.15 14.50 39.47
C HIS A 37 5.30 13.90 38.67
N GLY A 38 6.52 13.96 39.21
CA GLY A 38 7.74 13.53 38.54
C GLY A 38 8.28 14.58 37.57
N GLN A 39 9.56 14.45 37.24
CA GLN A 39 10.32 15.43 36.46
C GLN A 39 9.79 15.59 35.03
N LYS A 40 9.46 14.46 34.36
CA LYS A 40 8.95 14.43 32.97
C LYS A 40 7.60 15.15 32.81
N ARG A 41 6.62 14.85 33.67
CA ARG A 41 5.29 15.50 33.63
C ARG A 41 5.36 16.98 34.00
N THR A 42 6.32 17.37 34.82
CA THR A 42 6.51 18.78 35.19
C THR A 42 7.06 19.60 34.03
N ALA A 43 8.04 19.06 33.30
CA ALA A 43 8.53 19.68 32.06
C ALA A 43 7.44 19.78 30.98
N GLU A 44 6.59 18.76 30.83
CA GLU A 44 5.45 18.78 29.91
C GLU A 44 4.36 19.77 30.32
N ALA A 45 4.03 19.87 31.61
CA ALA A 45 3.01 20.80 32.11
C ALA A 45 3.44 22.28 31.98
N LEU A 46 4.70 22.56 32.29
CA LEU A 46 5.28 23.91 32.22
C LEU A 46 5.65 24.32 30.79
N GLY A 47 5.98 23.36 29.92
CA GLY A 47 6.24 23.60 28.51
C GLY A 47 4.99 23.81 27.64
N VAL A 48 3.78 23.60 28.15
CA VAL A 48 2.56 23.52 27.30
C VAL A 48 1.39 24.43 27.71
N SER A 49 1.30 25.01 28.92
CA SER A 49 0.08 25.77 29.29
C SER A 49 0.32 27.09 30.03
N ARG A 50 0.23 28.19 29.26
CA ARG A 50 0.08 29.60 29.66
C ARG A 50 -1.01 29.83 30.72
N HIS A 51 -2.04 28.99 30.74
CA HIS A 51 -3.19 29.13 31.64
C HIS A 51 -2.97 28.48 33.02
N THR A 52 -2.06 27.51 33.10
CA THR A 52 -1.80 26.75 34.33
C THR A 52 -0.94 27.56 35.30
N LEU A 53 0.11 28.22 34.81
CA LEU A 53 0.94 29.12 35.60
C LEU A 53 0.15 30.34 36.09
N TRP A 54 -0.65 30.95 35.21
CA TRP A 54 -1.47 32.11 35.56
C TRP A 54 -2.54 31.79 36.63
N ARG A 55 -3.26 30.67 36.50
CA ARG A 55 -4.22 30.22 37.53
C ARG A 55 -3.55 29.84 38.85
N TYR A 56 -2.32 29.34 38.81
CA TYR A 56 -1.55 29.03 40.00
C TYR A 56 -1.10 30.30 40.73
N SER A 57 -0.67 31.33 39.98
CA SER A 57 -0.30 32.64 40.52
C SER A 57 -1.50 33.44 41.05
N GLU A 58 -2.69 33.31 40.46
CA GLU A 58 -3.90 34.01 40.95
C GLU A 58 -4.52 33.36 42.20
N LYS A 59 -4.47 32.03 42.34
CA LYS A 59 -5.23 31.32 43.39
C LYS A 59 -4.40 30.73 44.51
N GLY A 60 -3.11 30.51 44.29
CA GLY A 60 -2.25 29.74 45.20
C GLY A 60 -2.73 28.30 45.37
N HIS A 61 -1.85 27.39 45.81
CA HIS A 61 -2.22 25.98 46.00
C HIS A 61 -2.89 25.67 47.34
N SER A 62 -3.06 26.67 48.20
CA SER A 62 -3.67 26.54 49.53
C SER A 62 -4.59 27.71 49.90
N GLY A 63 -5.09 28.47 48.92
CA GLY A 63 -5.94 29.64 49.16
C GLY A 63 -5.21 30.86 49.74
N ARG A 64 -3.88 30.93 49.61
CA ARG A 64 -3.12 32.15 49.88
C ARG A 64 -2.52 32.64 48.56
N ALA A 65 -2.99 33.81 48.13
CA ALA A 65 -2.46 34.53 46.99
C ALA A 65 -0.95 34.80 47.19
N VAL A 66 -0.19 34.78 46.11
CA VAL A 66 1.11 35.45 46.09
C VAL A 66 0.85 36.92 46.47
N PRO A 67 1.60 37.54 47.39
CA PRO A 67 1.36 38.92 47.79
C PRO A 67 1.27 39.82 46.56
N ALA A 68 0.23 40.65 46.46
CA ALA A 68 0.00 41.54 45.32
C ALA A 68 1.24 42.39 44.97
N ALA A 69 2.04 42.74 45.98
CA ALA A 69 3.33 43.41 45.84
C ALA A 69 4.35 42.69 44.92
N VAL A 70 4.30 41.36 44.83
CA VAL A 70 5.14 40.56 43.92
C VAL A 70 4.58 40.57 42.48
N LEU A 71 3.27 40.64 42.32
CA LEU A 71 2.63 40.77 40.99
C LEU A 71 2.76 42.20 40.44
N ASP A 72 2.85 43.21 41.30
CA ASP A 72 3.02 44.61 40.91
C ASP A 72 4.48 44.98 40.59
N THR A 73 5.46 44.26 41.16
CA THR A 73 6.88 44.44 40.83
C THR A 73 7.28 43.71 39.54
N VAL A 74 6.58 42.64 39.19
CA VAL A 74 6.77 41.88 37.94
C VAL A 74 5.88 42.52 36.90
N GLY A 75 6.41 43.54 36.21
CA GLY A 75 5.69 44.29 35.19
C GLY A 75 4.86 43.39 34.25
N ARG A 76 3.76 43.93 33.71
CA ARG A 76 2.71 43.27 32.90
C ARG A 76 3.20 42.54 31.62
N SER A 77 4.50 42.40 31.42
CA SER A 77 5.13 41.73 30.29
C SER A 77 5.17 40.22 30.52
N VAL A 78 4.29 39.51 29.82
CA VAL A 78 4.28 38.04 29.71
C VAL A 78 5.66 37.49 29.29
N ARG A 79 6.45 38.27 28.54
CA ARG A 79 7.80 37.89 28.12
C ARG A 79 8.78 37.74 29.28
N ASP A 80 8.62 38.51 30.35
CA ASP A 80 9.58 38.55 31.44
C ASP A 80 9.39 37.32 32.35
N ILE A 81 8.13 36.91 32.54
CA ILE A 81 7.77 35.67 33.23
C ILE A 81 8.21 34.44 32.40
N GLU A 82 8.03 34.48 31.08
CA GLU A 82 8.51 33.42 30.18
C GLU A 82 10.03 33.29 30.22
N ALA A 83 10.76 34.41 30.18
CA ALA A 83 12.22 34.43 30.26
C ALA A 83 12.74 33.85 31.59
N ALA A 84 12.18 34.29 32.73
CA ALA A 84 12.56 33.78 34.05
C ALA A 84 12.24 32.28 34.23
N THR A 85 11.09 31.83 33.70
CA THR A 85 10.71 30.41 33.75
C THR A 85 11.65 29.53 32.91
N LEU A 86 12.04 30.01 31.73
CA LEU A 86 13.01 29.35 30.85
C LEU A 86 14.38 29.26 31.51
N GLU A 87 14.85 30.35 32.11
CA GLU A 87 16.14 30.40 32.80
C GLU A 87 16.20 29.38 33.94
N ILE A 88 15.11 29.24 34.71
CA ILE A 88 15.01 28.26 35.81
C ILE A 88 14.88 26.82 35.32
N ILE A 89 14.18 26.57 34.20
CA ILE A 89 14.14 25.23 33.59
C ILE A 89 15.53 24.84 33.10
N ILE A 90 16.27 25.76 32.48
CA ILE A 90 17.65 25.56 32.03
C ILE A 90 18.58 25.29 33.22
N ASP A 91 18.41 26.00 34.33
CA ASP A 91 19.23 25.86 35.55
C ASP A 91 18.90 24.55 36.32
N LEU A 92 17.64 24.11 36.31
CA LEU A 92 17.20 22.82 36.88
C LEU A 92 17.57 21.62 35.98
N GLU A 93 17.65 21.84 34.68
CA GLU A 93 18.27 20.95 33.71
C GLU A 93 19.79 21.17 33.69
N GLY A 94 20.48 20.97 34.84
CA GLY A 94 21.94 20.77 34.92
C GLY A 94 22.47 19.56 34.12
N LEU A 95 21.75 19.17 33.07
CA LEU A 95 22.11 18.28 31.99
C LEU A 95 23.09 19.02 31.10
N ARG A 96 24.32 18.49 31.02
CA ARG A 96 25.15 18.67 29.83
C ARG A 96 24.24 18.60 28.60
N PRO A 97 24.24 19.59 27.70
CA PRO A 97 23.35 19.59 26.55
C PRO A 97 23.47 18.23 25.87
N ASP A 98 22.34 17.52 25.74
CA ASP A 98 22.32 16.19 25.11
C ASP A 98 23.19 16.30 23.86
N PRO A 99 24.29 15.54 23.73
CA PRO A 99 25.18 15.67 22.59
C PRO A 99 24.45 15.49 21.25
N ALA A 100 23.25 14.87 21.25
CA ALA A 100 22.34 14.80 20.12
C ALA A 100 21.71 16.16 19.72
N LEU A 101 21.56 17.10 20.64
CA LEU A 101 21.01 18.45 20.44
C LEU A 101 22.07 19.51 20.11
N ARG A 102 23.36 19.15 20.05
CA ARG A 102 24.40 20.05 19.53
C ARG A 102 24.05 20.44 18.09
N PRO A 103 24.30 21.70 17.67
CA PRO A 103 24.00 22.16 16.32
C PRO A 103 24.53 21.19 15.26
N LEU A 104 23.63 20.71 14.41
CA LEU A 104 23.99 19.83 13.30
C LEU A 104 24.76 20.64 12.26
N ARG A 105 25.88 20.09 11.77
CA ARG A 105 26.53 20.62 10.56
C ARG A 105 25.53 20.60 9.42
N ARG A 106 25.55 21.62 8.55
CA ARG A 106 24.62 21.79 7.41
C ARG A 106 24.34 20.48 6.66
N LYS A 107 25.39 19.76 6.25
CA LYS A 107 25.27 18.47 5.53
C LYS A 107 24.50 17.37 6.28
N LEU A 108 24.60 17.31 7.62
CA LEU A 108 23.85 16.36 8.45
C LEU A 108 22.40 16.81 8.65
N LYS A 109 22.18 18.13 8.78
CA LYS A 109 20.84 18.73 8.81
C LYS A 109 20.09 18.42 7.52
N ASP A 110 20.71 18.62 6.36
CA ASP A 110 20.08 18.38 5.06
C ASP A 110 19.68 16.90 4.90
N ALA A 111 20.56 15.97 5.28
CA ALA A 111 20.25 14.53 5.26
C ALA A 111 19.10 14.15 6.21
N LEU A 112 19.03 14.78 7.39
CA LEU A 112 17.94 14.55 8.35
C LEU A 112 16.62 15.11 7.83
N LEU A 113 16.62 16.30 7.21
CA LEU A 113 15.42 16.89 6.61
C LEU A 113 14.90 16.07 5.42
N LEU A 114 15.81 15.56 4.58
CA LEU A 114 15.47 14.66 3.49
C LEU A 114 14.81 13.37 3.99
N LEU A 115 15.37 12.77 5.06
CA LEU A 115 14.78 11.60 5.71
C LEU A 115 13.43 11.92 6.36
N CYS A 116 13.27 13.12 6.92
CA CYS A 116 12.01 13.58 7.47
C CYS A 116 10.91 13.70 6.40
N ALA A 117 11.27 14.12 5.18
CA ALA A 117 10.34 14.20 4.06
C ALA A 117 9.94 12.81 3.51
N ALA A 118 10.90 11.89 3.45
CA ALA A 118 10.69 10.52 2.97
C ALA A 118 11.14 9.46 4.01
N PRO A 119 10.46 9.34 5.16
CA PRO A 119 10.80 8.34 6.17
C PRO A 119 10.53 6.94 5.63
N LEU A 120 11.28 5.95 6.12
CA LEU A 120 11.27 4.55 5.68
C LEU A 120 11.85 4.33 4.28
N ALA A 121 12.49 5.34 3.69
CA ALA A 121 13.25 5.16 2.46
C ALA A 121 14.61 4.48 2.73
N THR A 122 15.15 3.83 1.70
CA THR A 122 16.52 3.31 1.71
C THR A 122 17.53 4.42 1.43
N VAL A 123 18.83 4.16 1.69
CA VAL A 123 19.91 5.07 1.30
C VAL A 123 19.84 5.39 -0.18
N ASP A 124 19.61 4.38 -1.02
CA ASP A 124 19.67 4.52 -2.47
C ASP A 124 18.45 5.29 -3.02
N GLU A 125 17.29 5.18 -2.38
CA GLU A 125 16.10 5.99 -2.68
C GLU A 125 16.33 7.46 -2.29
N LEU A 126 16.74 7.71 -1.04
CA LEU A 126 17.01 9.07 -0.56
C LEU A 126 18.14 9.75 -1.34
N ALA A 127 19.19 9.02 -1.70
CA ALA A 127 20.30 9.53 -2.48
C ALA A 127 19.84 10.12 -3.83
N ARG A 128 18.85 9.49 -4.47
CA ARG A 128 18.26 9.96 -5.72
C ARG A 128 17.37 11.18 -5.52
N PHE A 129 16.56 11.20 -4.45
CA PHE A 129 15.74 12.37 -4.11
C PHE A 129 16.60 13.60 -3.87
N GLY A 130 17.66 13.46 -3.08
CA GLY A 130 18.56 14.57 -2.71
C GLY A 130 19.75 14.80 -3.64
N ARG A 131 19.90 14.01 -4.72
CA ARG A 131 21.04 14.05 -5.66
C ARG A 131 22.41 13.96 -5.00
N LEU A 132 22.53 13.04 -4.05
CA LEU A 132 23.77 12.79 -3.32
C LEU A 132 24.32 11.42 -3.72
N PRO A 133 25.66 11.23 -3.74
CA PRO A 133 26.23 9.89 -3.84
C PRO A 133 25.73 9.02 -2.67
N ALA A 134 25.28 7.80 -2.96
CA ALA A 134 24.75 6.88 -1.95
C ALA A 134 25.75 6.62 -0.81
N SER A 135 27.05 6.53 -1.12
CA SER A 135 28.13 6.42 -0.12
C SER A 135 28.15 7.61 0.85
N THR A 136 27.99 8.82 0.32
CA THR A 136 27.98 10.06 1.11
C THR A 136 26.75 10.11 2.01
N LEU A 137 25.58 9.75 1.48
CA LEU A 137 24.36 9.75 2.28
C LEU A 137 24.40 8.68 3.37
N ARG A 138 24.92 7.48 3.05
CA ARG A 138 25.12 6.41 4.04
C ARG A 138 25.98 6.88 5.21
N GLU A 139 27.13 7.49 4.92
CA GLU A 139 28.01 8.02 5.96
C GLU A 139 27.31 9.06 6.84
N ARG A 140 26.50 9.95 6.25
CA ARG A 140 25.72 10.95 6.99
C ARG A 140 24.67 10.30 7.89
N LEU A 141 23.91 9.33 7.36
CA LEU A 141 22.90 8.61 8.13
C LEU A 141 23.53 7.78 9.26
N ASP A 142 24.69 7.15 9.04
CA ASP A 142 25.42 6.42 10.09
C ASP A 142 25.91 7.36 11.20
N ARG A 143 26.37 8.58 10.84
CA ARG A 143 26.73 9.60 11.84
C ARG A 143 25.50 10.11 12.62
N LEU A 144 24.35 10.25 11.97
CA LEU A 144 23.09 10.60 12.64
C LEU A 144 22.58 9.47 13.55
N ALA A 145 22.75 8.21 13.13
CA ALA A 145 22.41 7.04 13.91
C ALA A 145 23.29 6.89 15.16
N LYS A 146 24.61 7.14 15.05
CA LYS A 146 25.52 7.21 16.20
C LYS A 146 25.14 8.29 17.22
N ARG A 147 24.37 9.31 16.80
CA ARG A 147 23.82 10.36 17.68
C ARG A 147 22.41 10.05 18.19
N GLY A 148 21.83 8.90 17.84
CA GLY A 148 20.47 8.52 18.19
C GLY A 148 19.39 9.39 17.54
N LEU A 149 19.70 10.09 16.43
CA LEU A 149 18.76 10.95 15.70
C LEU A 149 18.03 10.19 14.59
N VAL A 150 18.61 9.09 14.13
CA VAL A 150 18.08 8.25 13.06
C VAL A 150 18.19 6.81 13.52
N ASP A 151 17.22 6.00 13.15
CA ASP A 151 17.27 4.56 13.32
C ASP A 151 16.85 3.88 12.01
N SER A 152 16.85 2.55 11.99
CA SER A 152 16.59 1.77 10.80
C SER A 152 15.98 0.42 11.12
N VAL A 153 15.20 -0.09 10.18
CA VAL A 153 14.60 -1.41 10.24
C VAL A 153 15.01 -2.22 9.02
N SER A 154 15.21 -3.52 9.21
CA SER A 154 15.37 -4.47 8.11
C SER A 154 13.99 -4.83 7.56
N HIS A 155 13.80 -4.64 6.26
CA HIS A 155 12.55 -4.90 5.57
C HIS A 155 12.79 -5.86 4.40
N ARG A 156 11.90 -6.85 4.23
CA ARG A 156 11.95 -7.80 3.12
C ARG A 156 10.70 -7.65 2.28
N LEU A 157 10.87 -7.25 1.03
CA LEU A 157 9.81 -7.23 0.03
C LEU A 157 10.28 -8.02 -1.18
N GLY A 158 9.61 -9.13 -1.45
CA GLY A 158 10.02 -10.06 -2.50
C GLY A 158 10.16 -9.43 -3.87
N ALA A 159 9.25 -8.50 -4.19
CA ALA A 159 9.28 -7.76 -5.45
C ALA A 159 10.53 -6.88 -5.62
N LEU A 160 11.20 -6.48 -4.53
CA LEU A 160 12.43 -5.68 -4.57
C LEU A 160 13.73 -6.49 -4.45
N GLY A 161 13.61 -7.83 -4.48
CA GLY A 161 14.73 -8.76 -4.40
C GLY A 161 14.74 -9.61 -3.12
N SER A 162 15.63 -10.61 -3.12
CA SER A 162 15.76 -11.59 -2.03
C SER A 162 16.49 -11.06 -0.79
N ARG A 163 17.27 -9.98 -0.95
CA ARG A 163 18.07 -9.40 0.14
C ARG A 163 17.23 -8.41 0.98
N PRO A 164 17.32 -8.47 2.31
CA PRO A 164 16.68 -7.48 3.17
C PRO A 164 17.24 -6.07 2.89
N GLN A 165 16.34 -5.10 2.81
CA GLN A 165 16.65 -3.68 2.64
C GLN A 165 16.63 -2.99 3.99
N ARG A 166 17.60 -2.08 4.21
CA ARG A 166 17.64 -1.24 5.41
C ARG A 166 16.86 0.06 5.15
N ARG A 167 15.74 0.24 5.84
CA ARG A 167 14.85 1.40 5.73
C ARG A 167 15.03 2.30 6.95
N TYR A 168 15.34 3.57 6.71
CA TYR A 168 15.73 4.51 7.77
C TYR A 168 14.53 5.35 8.21
N PHE A 169 14.51 5.79 9.46
CA PHE A 169 13.50 6.72 9.97
C PHE A 169 14.08 7.64 11.05
N PRO A 170 13.56 8.87 11.19
CA PRO A 170 14.01 9.75 12.27
C PRO A 170 13.45 9.28 13.61
N THR A 171 14.27 9.34 14.65
CA THR A 171 13.81 9.14 16.04
C THR A 171 13.12 10.40 16.56
N ASP A 172 12.52 10.35 17.74
CA ASP A 172 11.92 11.53 18.39
C ASP A 172 12.94 12.66 18.57
N LYS A 173 14.17 12.30 18.92
CA LYS A 173 15.31 13.23 19.00
C LYS A 173 15.63 13.81 17.62
N GLY A 174 15.61 12.97 16.58
CA GLY A 174 15.78 13.39 15.19
C GLY A 174 14.75 14.42 14.74
N VAL A 175 13.46 14.15 14.98
CA VAL A 175 12.37 15.08 14.62
C VAL A 175 12.50 16.39 15.40
N THR A 176 12.87 16.33 16.68
CA THR A 176 13.10 17.52 17.51
C THR A 176 14.28 18.35 16.98
N ALA A 177 15.40 17.70 16.63
CA ALA A 177 16.57 18.37 16.06
C ALA A 177 16.27 18.98 14.68
N ALA A 178 15.49 18.31 13.83
CA ALA A 178 15.02 18.83 12.55
C ALA A 178 14.09 20.03 12.73
N GLY A 179 13.18 19.97 13.71
CA GLY A 179 12.28 21.07 14.08
C GLY A 179 13.02 22.31 14.57
N ALA A 180 14.03 22.13 15.43
CA ALA A 180 14.90 23.22 15.89
C ALA A 180 15.65 23.90 14.74
N ALA A 181 15.89 23.18 13.65
CA ALA A 181 16.60 23.69 12.48
C ALA A 181 15.67 24.31 11.41
N THR A 182 14.35 24.29 11.63
CA THR A 182 13.31 24.76 10.69
C THR A 182 12.29 25.65 11.42
N GLN A 183 11.00 25.62 11.07
CA GLN A 183 9.94 26.42 11.70
C GLN A 183 9.38 25.79 12.99
N GLY A 184 10.17 24.94 13.66
CA GLY A 184 9.80 24.28 14.91
C GLY A 184 9.19 22.88 14.73
N ARG A 185 9.14 22.15 15.85
CA ARG A 185 8.66 20.74 15.90
C ARG A 185 7.23 20.59 15.39
N ARG A 186 6.33 21.50 15.75
CA ARG A 186 4.92 21.42 15.33
C ARG A 186 4.80 21.48 13.81
N HIS A 187 5.53 22.40 13.17
CA HIS A 187 5.56 22.52 11.72
C HIS A 187 6.07 21.23 11.06
N MET A 188 7.10 20.57 11.63
CA MET A 188 7.59 19.29 11.12
C MET A 188 6.51 18.20 11.12
N LEU A 189 5.78 18.05 12.24
CA LEU A 189 4.76 17.01 12.40
C LEU A 189 3.52 17.24 11.53
N THR A 190 3.21 18.50 11.22
CA THR A 190 2.07 18.85 10.34
C THR A 190 2.43 18.82 8.86
N THR A 191 3.69 19.07 8.51
CA THR A 191 4.15 19.20 7.11
C THR A 191 4.68 17.88 6.56
N TYR A 192 5.33 17.07 7.40
CA TYR A 192 5.99 15.83 6.98
C TYR A 192 5.35 14.59 7.62
N PRO A 193 5.55 13.38 7.04
CA PRO A 193 5.01 12.10 7.50
C PRO A 193 5.64 11.55 8.79
N LEU A 194 5.64 12.40 9.80
CA LEU A 194 6.32 12.21 11.07
C LEU A 194 5.38 12.20 12.27
N SER A 195 4.12 12.60 12.12
CA SER A 195 3.17 12.48 13.22
C SER A 195 2.89 11.01 13.56
N ARG A 196 2.49 10.75 14.80
CA ARG A 196 2.18 9.40 15.31
C ARG A 196 1.26 8.62 14.37
N GLN A 197 0.21 9.27 13.91
CA GLN A 197 -0.77 8.66 13.03
C GLN A 197 -0.22 8.41 11.63
N TRP A 198 0.58 9.34 11.12
CA TRP A 198 1.06 9.27 9.75
C TRP A 198 2.20 8.24 9.62
N PHE A 199 3.13 8.23 10.58
CA PHE A 199 4.17 7.22 10.66
C PHE A 199 3.58 5.82 10.85
N ARG A 200 2.55 5.65 11.70
CA ARG A 200 1.83 4.38 11.83
C ARG A 200 1.25 3.92 10.50
N LEU A 201 0.62 4.83 9.74
CA LEU A 201 0.05 4.50 8.43
C LEU A 201 1.12 4.07 7.43
N LEU A 202 2.30 4.72 7.42
CA LEU A 202 3.41 4.29 6.58
C LEU A 202 3.99 2.94 7.02
N ALA A 203 4.11 2.70 8.33
CA ALA A 203 4.61 1.44 8.89
C ALA A 203 3.67 0.26 8.57
N GLU A 204 2.36 0.43 8.75
CA GLU A 204 1.34 -0.55 8.36
C GLU A 204 1.30 -0.80 6.85
N ARG A 205 1.80 0.14 6.04
CA ARG A 205 1.86 0.09 4.57
C ARG A 205 3.26 -0.09 4.01
N LEU A 206 4.21 -0.56 4.82
CA LEU A 206 5.64 -0.52 4.45
C LEU A 206 5.93 -1.19 3.10
N ASP A 207 5.25 -2.29 2.78
CA ASP A 207 5.40 -2.96 1.47
C ASP A 207 4.96 -2.04 0.31
N ALA A 208 3.81 -1.39 0.43
CA ALA A 208 3.34 -0.43 -0.59
C ALA A 208 4.23 0.81 -0.65
N VAL A 209 4.67 1.34 0.50
CA VAL A 209 5.57 2.50 0.60
C VAL A 209 6.92 2.20 -0.07
N ALA A 210 7.43 0.99 0.10
CA ALA A 210 8.66 0.53 -0.53
C ALA A 210 8.56 0.55 -2.07
N VAL A 211 7.46 0.05 -2.63
CA VAL A 211 7.20 0.12 -4.07
C VAL A 211 7.10 1.58 -4.54
N LEU A 212 6.33 2.41 -3.82
CA LEU A 212 6.15 3.82 -4.16
C LEU A 212 7.47 4.60 -4.16
N TYR A 213 8.34 4.38 -3.16
CA TYR A 213 9.66 5.01 -3.13
C TYR A 213 10.57 4.52 -4.24
N ARG A 214 10.51 3.23 -4.60
CA ARG A 214 11.30 2.71 -5.72
C ARG A 214 10.88 3.37 -7.03
N VAL A 215 9.57 3.53 -7.28
CA VAL A 215 9.05 4.22 -8.46
C VAL A 215 9.40 5.70 -8.42
N ALA A 216 9.24 6.38 -7.28
CA ALA A 216 9.64 7.78 -7.13
C ALA A 216 11.14 7.99 -7.37
N ALA A 217 11.97 7.02 -6.99
CA ALA A 217 13.41 7.05 -7.21
C ALA A 217 13.75 6.91 -8.71
N MET A 218 13.03 6.07 -9.45
CA MET A 218 13.15 5.99 -10.92
C MET A 218 12.72 7.30 -11.60
N ILE A 219 11.63 7.91 -11.12
CA ILE A 219 11.17 9.22 -11.60
C ILE A 219 12.24 10.28 -11.34
N ALA A 220 12.84 10.26 -10.15
CA ALA A 220 13.94 11.17 -9.82
C ALA A 220 15.12 10.95 -10.76
N ASP A 221 15.59 9.71 -10.99
CA ASP A 221 16.69 9.45 -11.93
C ASP A 221 16.47 10.04 -13.33
N ALA A 222 15.22 10.09 -13.78
CA ALA A 222 14.87 10.60 -15.10
C ALA A 222 14.50 12.10 -15.16
N ASP A 223 14.56 12.83 -14.04
CA ASP A 223 14.32 14.28 -14.03
C ASP A 223 15.43 15.05 -14.77
N PRO A 224 15.10 15.83 -15.81
CA PRO A 224 16.08 16.38 -16.76
C PRO A 224 17.10 17.34 -16.16
N LYS A 225 16.71 18.18 -15.17
CA LYS A 225 17.66 19.14 -14.58
C LYS A 225 18.58 18.50 -13.55
N ARG A 226 18.26 17.26 -13.12
CA ARG A 226 19.03 16.50 -12.13
C ARG A 226 19.23 17.24 -10.80
N ASP A 227 18.31 18.13 -10.42
CA ASP A 227 18.28 18.75 -9.09
C ASP A 227 17.46 17.90 -8.10
N GLU A 228 17.32 18.39 -6.86
CA GLU A 228 16.54 17.76 -5.80
C GLU A 228 15.07 17.59 -6.20
N VAL A 229 14.56 16.38 -5.98
CA VAL A 229 13.17 16.00 -6.24
C VAL A 229 12.45 15.86 -4.92
N ARG A 230 11.28 16.48 -4.81
CA ARG A 230 10.46 16.42 -3.61
C ARG A 230 9.45 15.28 -3.70
N VAL A 231 9.34 14.49 -2.65
CA VAL A 231 8.36 13.40 -2.52
C VAL A 231 7.41 13.75 -1.38
N ASP A 232 6.13 13.84 -1.71
CA ASP A 232 5.06 14.11 -0.75
C ASP A 232 4.14 12.89 -0.64
N HIS A 233 3.74 12.55 0.59
CA HIS A 233 2.75 11.53 0.85
C HIS A 233 1.37 12.18 0.99
N HIS A 234 0.32 11.43 0.66
CA HIS A 234 -1.05 11.85 0.91
C HIS A 234 -1.74 10.89 1.87
N ARG A 235 -2.13 11.42 3.03
CA ARG A 235 -2.92 10.68 4.02
C ARG A 235 -4.32 10.40 3.51
N HIS A 236 -4.99 11.47 3.12
CA HIS A 236 -6.30 11.50 2.48
C HIS A 236 -6.12 12.24 1.15
N GLY A 237 -6.70 11.72 0.08
CA GLY A 237 -6.52 12.27 -1.25
C GLY A 237 -6.39 11.19 -2.31
N PRO A 238 -6.52 11.59 -3.59
CA PRO A 238 -6.59 10.66 -4.69
C PRO A 238 -5.24 10.02 -5.06
N TYR A 239 -4.11 10.49 -4.53
CA TYR A 239 -2.79 9.92 -4.72
C TYR A 239 -2.31 9.19 -3.47
N ASP A 240 -1.42 8.23 -3.64
CA ASP A 240 -0.64 7.68 -2.54
C ASP A 240 0.62 8.51 -2.31
N MET A 241 1.22 8.98 -3.40
CA MET A 241 2.44 9.78 -3.42
C MET A 241 2.39 10.81 -4.55
N LEU A 242 3.01 11.96 -4.33
CA LEU A 242 3.21 13.01 -5.33
C LEU A 242 4.71 13.28 -5.43
N VAL A 243 5.24 13.27 -6.65
CA VAL A 243 6.66 13.56 -6.92
C VAL A 243 6.75 14.88 -7.65
N THR A 244 7.36 15.89 -7.02
CA THR A 244 7.60 17.20 -7.62
C THR A 244 9.02 17.25 -8.17
N LEU A 245 9.14 17.33 -9.49
CA LEU A 245 10.39 17.43 -10.22
C LEU A 245 11.06 18.79 -9.97
N SER A 246 12.34 18.88 -10.27
CA SER A 246 13.11 20.13 -10.21
C SER A 246 12.53 21.29 -11.03
N CYS A 247 11.81 20.99 -12.10
CA CYS A 247 11.12 21.97 -12.93
C CYS A 247 9.78 22.44 -12.35
N GLY A 248 9.34 21.90 -11.21
CA GLY A 248 8.08 22.20 -10.55
C GLY A 248 6.88 21.39 -11.06
N LEU A 249 7.07 20.54 -12.09
CA LEU A 249 6.04 19.60 -12.52
C LEU A 249 5.83 18.51 -11.48
N THR A 250 4.58 18.06 -11.37
CA THR A 250 4.17 17.09 -10.37
C THR A 250 3.65 15.81 -11.02
N ILE A 251 4.08 14.67 -10.50
CA ILE A 251 3.65 13.34 -10.94
C ILE A 251 2.92 12.67 -9.78
N GLY A 252 1.63 12.42 -9.94
CA GLY A 252 0.82 11.71 -8.95
C GLY A 252 0.91 10.21 -9.15
N ILE A 253 1.13 9.45 -8.08
CA ILE A 253 1.21 7.99 -8.10
C ILE A 253 0.00 7.41 -7.35
N ILE A 254 -0.71 6.50 -8.02
CA ILE A 254 -1.84 5.74 -7.51
C ILE A 254 -1.41 4.28 -7.47
N ARG A 255 -1.49 3.63 -6.31
CA ARG A 255 -1.33 2.18 -6.21
C ARG A 255 -2.70 1.50 -6.12
N GLN A 256 -2.95 0.54 -7.00
CA GLN A 256 -4.12 -0.33 -7.05
C GLN A 256 -3.73 -1.75 -6.55
N GLY A 257 -3.62 -1.88 -5.22
CA GLY A 257 -3.29 -3.14 -4.56
C GLY A 257 -4.36 -4.23 -4.77
N PRO A 258 -4.04 -5.49 -4.45
CA PRO A 258 -4.90 -6.65 -4.73
C PRO A 258 -6.25 -6.63 -4.03
N MET A 259 -6.35 -5.99 -2.86
CA MET A 259 -7.61 -5.86 -2.13
C MET A 259 -8.51 -4.72 -2.64
N LEU A 260 -8.01 -3.84 -3.51
CA LEU A 260 -8.79 -2.70 -4.00
C LEU A 260 -9.66 -3.09 -5.20
N PRO A 261 -10.98 -2.88 -5.12
CA PRO A 261 -11.84 -3.05 -6.29
C PRO A 261 -11.58 -1.94 -7.31
N THR A 262 -11.86 -2.23 -8.57
CA THR A 262 -11.77 -1.29 -9.69
C THR A 262 -12.61 -0.01 -9.48
N SER A 263 -13.69 -0.08 -8.71
CA SER A 263 -14.49 1.09 -8.35
C SER A 263 -13.71 2.10 -7.50
N ASN A 264 -12.73 1.67 -6.70
CA ASN A 264 -11.86 2.55 -5.93
C ASN A 264 -11.00 3.41 -6.87
N LEU A 265 -10.41 2.81 -7.90
CA LEU A 265 -9.65 3.54 -8.92
C LEU A 265 -10.53 4.59 -9.60
N ARG A 266 -11.73 4.23 -10.04
CA ARG A 266 -12.69 5.18 -10.65
C ARG A 266 -13.09 6.31 -9.70
N TYR A 267 -13.22 6.03 -8.41
CA TYR A 267 -13.47 7.06 -7.41
C TYR A 267 -12.29 8.02 -7.31
N ARG A 268 -11.06 7.51 -7.16
CA ARG A 268 -9.84 8.33 -7.07
C ARG A 268 -9.66 9.18 -8.33
N LEU A 269 -9.80 8.61 -9.51
CA LEU A 269 -9.69 9.33 -10.79
C LEU A 269 -10.73 10.44 -10.93
N ARG A 270 -11.97 10.19 -10.49
CA ARG A 270 -12.99 11.24 -10.43
C ARG A 270 -12.59 12.32 -9.43
N SER A 271 -12.11 11.98 -8.24
CA SER A 271 -11.63 12.98 -7.29
C SER A 271 -10.52 13.86 -7.88
N ILE A 272 -9.63 13.30 -8.71
CA ILE A 272 -8.61 14.07 -9.44
C ILE A 272 -9.23 15.08 -10.40
N GLU A 273 -10.26 14.66 -11.14
CA GLU A 273 -11.00 15.55 -12.06
C GLU A 273 -11.75 16.67 -11.35
N HIS A 274 -11.99 16.56 -10.04
CA HIS A 274 -12.62 17.61 -9.24
C HIS A 274 -11.60 18.54 -8.57
N LEU A 275 -10.30 18.21 -8.57
CA LEU A 275 -9.26 19.12 -8.08
C LEU A 275 -9.18 20.36 -8.97
N SER A 276 -8.78 21.51 -8.41
CA SER A 276 -8.46 22.69 -9.21
C SER A 276 -7.25 22.42 -10.13
N SER A 277 -7.15 23.14 -11.25
CA SER A 277 -6.08 22.93 -12.25
C SER A 277 -4.67 22.99 -11.65
N ASN A 278 -4.44 23.88 -10.68
CA ASN A 278 -3.17 24.04 -9.97
C ASN A 278 -2.88 22.94 -8.92
N GLN A 279 -3.87 22.13 -8.54
CA GLN A 279 -3.73 20.99 -7.63
C GLN A 279 -3.63 19.65 -8.35
N ARG A 280 -4.02 19.61 -9.64
CA ARG A 280 -3.87 18.40 -10.45
C ARG A 280 -2.40 18.18 -10.76
N PRO A 281 -1.90 16.95 -10.64
CA PRO A 281 -0.57 16.61 -11.09
C PRO A 281 -0.53 16.81 -12.60
N PHE A 282 0.66 17.17 -13.06
CA PHE A 282 0.93 17.21 -14.48
C PHE A 282 0.67 15.85 -15.13
N LEU A 283 1.01 14.75 -14.44
CA LEU A 283 0.85 13.38 -14.93
C LEU A 283 0.42 12.44 -13.79
N THR A 284 -0.40 11.43 -14.09
CA THR A 284 -0.82 10.39 -13.13
C THR A 284 -0.29 9.02 -13.56
N LEU A 285 0.41 8.35 -12.64
CA LEU A 285 0.87 6.97 -12.78
C LEU A 285 -0.01 6.07 -11.93
N ILE A 286 -0.50 4.97 -12.50
CA ILE A 286 -1.26 3.93 -11.82
C ILE A 286 -0.42 2.66 -11.80
N LEU A 287 -0.09 2.21 -10.59
CA LEU A 287 0.59 0.95 -10.34
C LEU A 287 -0.45 -0.10 -10.02
N THR A 288 -0.45 -1.22 -10.72
CA THR A 288 -1.32 -2.36 -10.40
C THR A 288 -0.51 -3.59 -10.02
N HIS A 289 -1.11 -4.47 -9.24
CA HIS A 289 -0.41 -5.65 -8.72
C HIS A 289 -0.25 -6.80 -9.73
N ALA A 290 -0.89 -6.73 -10.90
CA ALA A 290 -1.07 -7.84 -11.85
C ALA A 290 -1.45 -7.31 -13.24
N ASP A 291 -1.09 -8.02 -14.31
CA ASP A 291 -1.39 -7.63 -15.70
C ASP A 291 -2.88 -7.45 -15.92
N GLN A 292 -3.69 -8.39 -15.42
CA GLN A 292 -5.14 -8.31 -15.54
C GLN A 292 -5.70 -7.09 -14.79
N ALA A 293 -5.06 -6.69 -13.69
CA ALA A 293 -5.42 -5.47 -12.97
C ALA A 293 -5.03 -4.21 -13.77
N THR A 294 -3.88 -4.22 -14.46
CA THR A 294 -3.48 -3.17 -15.41
C THR A 294 -4.52 -3.00 -16.50
N ARG A 295 -4.93 -4.09 -17.16
CA ARG A 295 -5.93 -4.02 -18.24
C ARG A 295 -7.27 -3.48 -17.76
N ARG A 296 -7.71 -3.87 -16.56
CA ARG A 296 -8.93 -3.31 -15.93
C ARG A 296 -8.80 -1.84 -15.56
N ALA A 297 -7.63 -1.42 -15.11
CA ALA A 297 -7.35 -0.03 -14.81
C ALA A 297 -7.44 0.80 -16.09
N VAL A 298 -6.81 0.34 -17.18
CA VAL A 298 -6.92 0.95 -18.52
C VAL A 298 -8.37 1.06 -18.98
N ARG A 299 -9.18 0.00 -18.87
CA ARG A 299 -10.62 0.07 -19.22
C ARG A 299 -11.40 1.06 -18.37
N SER A 300 -11.04 1.17 -17.10
CA SER A 300 -11.76 2.04 -16.16
C SER A 300 -11.48 3.52 -16.37
N LEU A 301 -10.48 3.85 -17.19
CA LEU A 301 -10.10 5.21 -17.52
C LEU A 301 -10.98 5.83 -18.62
N GLY A 302 -11.79 5.04 -19.33
CA GLY A 302 -12.76 5.56 -20.29
C GLY A 302 -12.15 5.87 -21.65
N ASP A 303 -12.65 6.92 -22.32
CA ASP A 303 -12.18 7.25 -23.66
C ASP A 303 -10.73 7.75 -23.62
N PRO A 304 -9.88 7.20 -24.50
CA PRO A 304 -8.52 7.65 -24.72
C PRO A 304 -8.24 9.16 -24.67
N SER A 305 -9.09 9.93 -25.33
CA SER A 305 -8.96 11.38 -25.45
C SER A 305 -9.13 12.13 -24.13
N GLU A 306 -9.82 11.53 -23.15
CA GLU A 306 -10.13 12.12 -21.86
C GLU A 306 -8.97 12.00 -20.86
N ARG A 307 -8.02 11.07 -21.07
CA ARG A 307 -7.00 10.69 -20.07
C ARG A 307 -5.56 10.68 -20.58
N ARG A 308 -5.22 11.58 -21.51
CA ARG A 308 -3.88 11.69 -22.14
C ARG A 308 -2.68 11.76 -21.18
N ARG A 309 -2.90 12.14 -19.92
CA ARG A 309 -1.88 12.32 -18.88
C ARG A 309 -1.87 11.19 -17.84
N THR A 310 -2.50 10.07 -18.13
CA THR A 310 -2.57 8.91 -17.23
C THR A 310 -1.88 7.71 -17.85
N PHE A 311 -1.04 7.05 -17.07
CA PHE A 311 -0.30 5.85 -17.48
C PHE A 311 -0.52 4.75 -16.45
N VAL A 312 -0.55 3.50 -16.91
CA VAL A 312 -0.71 2.32 -16.06
C VAL A 312 0.48 1.39 -16.30
N ALA A 313 1.01 0.80 -15.23
CA ALA A 313 2.01 -0.26 -15.28
C ALA A 313 1.80 -1.25 -14.14
N THR A 314 2.41 -2.44 -14.25
CA THR A 314 2.39 -3.41 -13.17
C THR A 314 3.54 -3.18 -12.20
N GLU A 315 3.34 -3.54 -10.93
CA GLU A 315 4.38 -3.53 -9.91
C GLU A 315 5.51 -4.51 -10.26
N GLY A 316 5.18 -5.67 -10.84
CA GLY A 316 6.18 -6.68 -11.23
C GLY A 316 7.18 -6.15 -12.25
N GLU A 317 6.68 -5.62 -13.37
CA GLU A 317 7.52 -5.08 -14.46
C GLU A 317 8.41 -3.93 -13.99
N LEU A 318 7.88 -3.04 -13.13
CA LEU A 318 8.64 -1.91 -12.60
C LEU A 318 9.78 -2.33 -11.68
N LEU A 319 9.61 -3.45 -10.98
CA LEU A 319 10.53 -3.88 -9.93
C LEU A 319 11.55 -4.93 -10.40
N ALA A 320 11.29 -5.63 -11.50
CA ALA A 320 12.20 -6.61 -12.12
C ALA A 320 13.57 -6.03 -12.52
N GLY A 321 13.74 -4.70 -12.53
CA GLY A 321 15.03 -4.09 -12.25
C GLY A 321 15.94 -3.85 -13.46
N ASP A 322 15.50 -4.16 -14.67
CA ASP A 322 16.08 -3.53 -15.86
C ASP A 322 15.16 -2.39 -16.28
N HIS A 323 15.61 -1.15 -16.09
CA HIS A 323 14.88 0.05 -16.54
C HIS A 323 14.58 -0.01 -18.05
N LYS A 324 15.32 -0.88 -18.77
CA LYS A 324 15.19 -1.27 -20.17
C LYS A 324 14.00 -2.19 -20.49
N GLY A 325 13.15 -2.56 -19.52
CA GLY A 325 11.97 -3.43 -19.73
C GLY A 325 10.64 -2.86 -19.24
N VAL A 326 10.60 -1.63 -18.72
CA VAL A 326 9.39 -1.02 -18.15
C VAL A 326 8.38 -0.62 -19.23
N VAL A 327 7.23 -1.29 -19.26
CA VAL A 327 6.12 -0.96 -20.18
C VAL A 327 5.11 -0.06 -19.46
N TRP A 328 5.16 1.25 -19.73
CA TRP A 328 4.09 2.16 -19.33
C TRP A 328 3.03 2.22 -20.43
N GLN A 329 1.83 1.74 -20.12
CA GLN A 329 0.71 1.80 -21.05
C GLN A 329 0.03 3.17 -20.91
N GLN A 330 0.18 4.03 -21.92
CA GLN A 330 -0.57 5.29 -21.95
C GLN A 330 -2.05 4.97 -22.05
N CYS A 331 -2.81 5.53 -21.12
CA CYS A 331 -4.25 5.41 -21.15
C CYS A 331 -4.74 6.37 -22.21
N GLY A 332 -5.07 5.80 -23.37
CA GLY A 332 -5.70 6.57 -24.40
C GLY A 332 -4.92 6.88 -25.65
N TYR A 333 -4.06 5.95 -26.07
CA TYR A 333 -3.63 5.89 -27.44
C TYR A 333 -3.78 4.43 -27.93
N GLY A 334 -4.69 4.25 -28.90
CA GLY A 334 -4.71 3.14 -29.85
C GLY A 334 -4.55 1.70 -29.33
N LEU A 335 -5.65 1.09 -28.88
CA LEU A 335 -5.91 -0.32 -29.25
C LEU A 335 -6.34 -0.46 -30.73
N ASN A 336 -6.41 0.68 -31.45
CA ASN A 336 -6.87 0.80 -32.84
C ASN A 336 -5.88 1.59 -33.74
N GLN A 337 -4.69 1.95 -33.25
CA GLN A 337 -3.61 2.38 -34.14
C GLN A 337 -2.57 1.28 -34.13
N ASP A 338 -2.16 0.90 -35.34
CA ASP A 338 -1.07 0.00 -35.60
C ASP A 338 0.12 0.87 -36.03
N PRO A 339 1.21 0.96 -35.23
CA PRO A 339 1.38 0.31 -33.94
C PRO A 339 0.75 1.11 -32.78
N PRO A 340 0.35 0.46 -31.67
CA PRO A 340 0.08 1.14 -30.41
C PRO A 340 1.29 2.01 -30.04
N VAL A 341 1.07 3.14 -29.36
CA VAL A 341 2.19 3.90 -28.78
C VAL A 341 2.70 3.10 -27.59
N GLU A 342 3.53 2.11 -27.90
CA GLU A 342 4.42 1.48 -26.95
C GLU A 342 5.45 2.54 -26.58
N ILE A 343 5.33 3.08 -25.36
CA ILE A 343 6.45 3.76 -24.75
C ILE A 343 7.43 2.65 -24.40
N SER A 344 8.29 2.36 -25.38
CA SER A 344 9.42 1.46 -25.18
C SER A 344 10.18 1.92 -23.95
N PRO A 345 10.73 1.02 -23.15
CA PRO A 345 11.57 1.35 -22.00
C PRO A 345 12.83 2.18 -22.30
N GLU A 346 13.19 2.34 -23.58
CA GLU A 346 14.22 3.29 -24.00
C GLU A 346 13.70 4.74 -24.13
N THR A 347 12.38 4.92 -24.08
CA THR A 347 11.73 6.22 -24.00
C THR A 347 11.98 6.77 -22.62
N SER A 348 13.11 7.47 -22.47
CA SER A 348 13.42 8.16 -21.23
C SER A 348 12.21 8.99 -20.79
N LEU A 349 12.02 9.20 -19.48
CA LEU A 349 11.05 10.18 -18.99
C LEU A 349 11.37 11.55 -19.62
N ALA A 350 12.63 11.83 -19.99
CA ALA A 350 13.03 12.97 -20.81
C ALA A 350 12.63 12.92 -22.31
N ALA A 351 11.93 11.89 -22.78
CA ALA A 351 11.22 11.80 -24.07
C ALA A 351 9.69 11.89 -23.88
N ILE A 352 9.19 11.59 -22.69
CA ILE A 352 7.79 11.80 -22.26
C ILE A 352 7.58 13.27 -21.79
N VAL A 353 8.60 13.87 -21.19
CA VAL A 353 8.60 15.23 -20.62
C VAL A 353 8.71 16.35 -21.67
N PRO A 354 9.39 16.24 -22.83
CA PRO A 354 9.36 17.28 -23.88
C PRO A 354 7.98 17.46 -24.52
N TRP A 355 7.14 16.43 -24.52
CA TRP A 355 5.71 16.59 -24.84
C TRP A 355 4.98 17.50 -23.83
N ALA A 356 5.51 17.63 -22.61
CA ALA A 356 5.06 18.62 -21.64
C ALA A 356 5.51 20.03 -22.01
N ASP A 357 6.73 20.21 -22.54
CA ASP A 357 7.27 21.53 -22.89
C ASP A 357 6.42 22.24 -23.96
N GLY A 358 5.86 21.51 -24.93
CA GLY A 358 4.92 22.07 -25.92
C GLY A 358 3.57 22.55 -25.34
N LEU A 359 3.17 22.07 -24.15
CA LEU A 359 1.95 22.49 -23.45
C LEU A 359 2.22 23.55 -22.37
N LEU A 360 3.48 23.71 -21.96
CA LEU A 360 3.89 24.66 -20.90
C LEU A 360 3.87 26.12 -21.36
N ASP A 361 3.89 26.39 -22.66
CA ASP A 361 3.73 27.76 -23.19
C ASP A 361 2.28 28.28 -23.07
N SER A 362 1.30 27.39 -22.94
CA SER A 362 -0.12 27.77 -22.74
C SER A 362 -0.55 27.89 -21.28
N SER A 363 0.32 27.51 -20.33
CA SER A 363 -0.03 27.38 -18.89
C SER A 363 0.61 28.45 -17.99
N ARG A 364 1.27 29.48 -18.56
CA ARG A 364 2.03 30.50 -17.80
C ARG A 364 1.21 31.69 -17.28
N ARG A 365 -0.12 31.70 -17.40
CA ARG A 365 -0.97 32.77 -16.87
C ARG A 365 -1.97 32.22 -15.86
N ASP A 366 -1.50 32.17 -14.61
CA ASP A 366 -2.24 32.53 -13.39
C ASP A 366 -1.49 31.93 -12.19
N ARG A 367 -0.67 32.78 -11.56
CA ARG A 367 -0.07 32.53 -10.26
C ARG A 367 -0.73 33.45 -9.26
N HIS A 368 -1.71 32.95 -8.52
CA HIS A 368 -1.92 33.30 -7.11
C HIS A 368 -2.69 32.16 -6.41
N ASP A 369 -2.31 31.98 -5.14
CA ASP A 369 -2.83 31.08 -4.10
C ASP A 369 -2.67 29.56 -4.23
N LYS A 370 -1.81 29.04 -3.34
CA LYS A 370 -1.63 27.62 -3.04
C LYS A 370 -2.81 27.13 -2.18
N PRO A 371 -3.57 26.12 -2.60
CA PRO A 371 -4.40 25.37 -1.68
C PRO A 371 -3.66 24.08 -1.30
N GLY A 372 -3.19 24.02 -0.06
CA GLY A 372 -2.66 22.78 0.53
C GLY A 372 -3.74 21.68 0.60
N PRO A 373 -3.35 20.43 0.90
CA PRO A 373 -4.29 19.31 0.98
C PRO A 373 -5.33 19.56 2.09
N ASP A 374 -6.60 19.60 1.67
CA ASP A 374 -7.86 19.50 2.41
C ASP A 374 -7.92 20.06 3.86
N ALA A 375 -8.64 21.17 4.03
CA ALA A 375 -8.86 21.84 5.33
C ALA A 375 -9.80 21.05 6.26
N ASP A 376 -10.60 20.12 5.73
CA ASP A 376 -11.54 19.31 6.50
C ASP A 376 -10.90 18.02 7.01
N ASN A 377 -9.81 18.20 7.76
CA ASN A 377 -9.25 17.12 8.55
C ASN A 377 -10.17 16.81 9.73
N LEU A 378 -10.83 15.64 9.68
CA LEU A 378 -11.73 15.07 10.70
C LEU A 378 -11.08 14.82 12.09
N TYR A 379 -9.90 15.38 12.37
CA TYR A 379 -9.15 15.18 13.61
C TYR A 379 -8.61 16.52 14.12
N SER A 380 -8.64 16.73 15.44
CA SER A 380 -8.10 17.95 16.04
C SER A 380 -6.62 18.14 15.71
N SER A 381 -6.18 19.39 15.54
CA SER A 381 -4.77 19.74 15.28
C SER A 381 -3.79 19.20 16.33
N SER A 382 -4.27 18.90 17.55
CA SER A 382 -3.53 18.24 18.61
C SER A 382 -3.23 16.76 18.32
N VAL A 383 -4.15 16.00 17.71
CA VAL A 383 -3.96 14.60 17.33
C VAL A 383 -2.95 14.50 16.18
N GLN A 384 -2.95 15.49 15.27
CA GLN A 384 -2.03 15.57 14.14
C GLN A 384 -0.59 15.91 14.55
N ALA A 385 -0.38 16.53 15.72
CA ALA A 385 0.94 16.91 16.22
C ALA A 385 1.48 15.96 17.31
N ALA A 386 0.86 14.78 17.47
CA ALA A 386 1.36 13.77 18.40
C ALA A 386 2.68 13.16 17.88
N MET A 387 3.67 13.05 18.76
CA MET A 387 4.94 12.37 18.45
C MET A 387 4.71 10.85 18.31
N PRO A 388 5.31 10.20 17.29
CA PRO A 388 5.36 8.75 17.19
C PRO A 388 6.28 8.17 18.26
N GLU A 389 6.22 6.86 18.45
CA GLU A 389 7.33 6.07 18.98
C GLU A 389 7.82 5.17 17.83
N PRO A 390 8.67 5.68 16.92
CA PRO A 390 8.91 5.04 15.63
C PRO A 390 9.42 3.61 15.73
N ALA A 391 10.34 3.34 16.67
CA ALA A 391 10.89 2.00 16.87
C ALA A 391 9.83 1.00 17.34
N GLU A 392 8.95 1.39 18.26
CA GLU A 392 7.82 0.56 18.73
C GLU A 392 6.83 0.31 17.58
N GLN A 393 6.48 1.35 16.83
CA GLN A 393 5.57 1.22 15.68
C GLN A 393 6.14 0.31 14.59
N MET A 394 7.44 0.42 14.29
CA MET A 394 8.10 -0.43 13.29
C MET A 394 8.22 -1.87 13.77
N THR A 395 8.59 -2.09 15.03
CA THR A 395 8.70 -3.45 15.60
C THR A 395 7.35 -4.13 15.72
N SER A 396 6.27 -3.38 15.95
CA SER A 396 4.89 -3.89 15.96
C SER A 396 4.25 -4.06 14.56
N ALA A 397 4.85 -3.49 13.51
CA ALA A 397 4.28 -3.53 12.17
C ALA A 397 4.45 -4.91 11.54
N LEU A 398 3.33 -5.55 11.18
CA LEU A 398 3.31 -6.87 10.53
C LEU A 398 4.15 -6.90 9.24
N ALA A 399 4.20 -5.81 8.47
CA ALA A 399 5.03 -5.73 7.26
C ALA A 399 6.53 -5.89 7.53
N VAL A 400 7.00 -5.67 8.77
CA VAL A 400 8.38 -5.91 9.21
C VAL A 400 8.54 -7.32 9.77
N GLN A 401 7.57 -7.78 10.55
CA GLN A 401 7.62 -9.07 11.24
C GLN A 401 7.53 -10.26 10.27
N LEU A 402 6.78 -10.09 9.18
CA LEU A 402 6.50 -11.17 8.24
C LEU A 402 7.62 -11.38 7.22
N SER A 403 7.97 -12.63 6.99
CA SER A 403 8.87 -13.04 5.91
C SER A 403 8.21 -12.89 4.53
N LYS A 404 9.00 -12.96 3.46
CA LYS A 404 8.46 -12.94 2.08
C LYS A 404 7.43 -14.05 1.88
N ALA A 405 7.77 -15.28 2.26
CA ALA A 405 6.90 -16.44 2.04
C ALA A 405 5.59 -16.34 2.85
N GLU A 406 5.62 -15.71 4.02
CA GLU A 406 4.41 -15.43 4.82
C GLU A 406 3.53 -14.39 4.14
N LYS A 407 4.11 -13.33 3.57
CA LYS A 407 3.35 -12.33 2.80
C LYS A 407 2.73 -12.93 1.54
N ASP A 408 3.51 -13.72 0.79
CA ASP A 408 3.04 -14.42 -0.40
C ASP A 408 1.88 -15.37 -0.05
N ALA A 409 1.98 -16.11 1.07
CA ALA A 409 0.89 -16.97 1.54
C ALA A 409 -0.36 -16.18 1.93
N LEU A 410 -0.23 -15.00 2.55
CA LEU A 410 -1.39 -14.14 2.84
C LEU A 410 -2.05 -13.62 1.56
N ASP A 411 -1.28 -13.24 0.54
CA ASP A 411 -1.81 -12.79 -0.75
C ASP A 411 -2.50 -13.93 -1.50
N LEU A 412 -1.95 -15.14 -1.45
CA LEU A 412 -2.58 -16.33 -1.99
C LEU A 412 -3.86 -16.69 -1.24
N LEU A 413 -3.90 -16.61 0.09
CA LEU A 413 -5.12 -16.86 0.87
C LEU A 413 -6.19 -15.78 0.66
N ALA A 414 -5.79 -14.54 0.37
CA ALA A 414 -6.70 -13.47 -0.02
C ALA A 414 -7.31 -13.69 -1.42
N ALA A 415 -6.56 -14.30 -2.33
CA ALA A 415 -7.05 -14.66 -3.66
C ALA A 415 -7.83 -15.99 -3.65
N TRP A 416 -7.35 -16.98 -2.91
CA TRP A 416 -7.85 -18.35 -2.90
C TRP A 416 -8.27 -18.76 -1.47
N PRO A 417 -9.30 -18.11 -0.90
CA PRO A 417 -9.79 -18.46 0.43
C PRO A 417 -10.38 -19.88 0.42
N LEU A 418 -10.50 -20.51 1.59
CA LEU A 418 -11.03 -21.87 1.74
C LEU A 418 -10.18 -22.96 1.03
N CYS A 419 -8.90 -22.71 0.80
CA CYS A 419 -8.00 -23.73 0.25
C CYS A 419 -7.47 -24.67 1.36
N SER A 420 -7.17 -25.92 1.03
CA SER A 420 -6.45 -26.82 1.93
C SER A 420 -4.95 -26.49 1.97
N ARG A 421 -4.21 -27.12 2.87
CA ARG A 421 -2.75 -26.95 2.94
C ARG A 421 -2.04 -27.49 1.69
N GLU A 422 -2.53 -28.58 1.12
CA GLU A 422 -2.05 -29.17 -0.13
C GLU A 422 -2.30 -28.24 -1.31
N GLN A 423 -3.49 -27.63 -1.35
CA GLN A 423 -3.83 -26.64 -2.37
C GLN A 423 -2.95 -25.40 -2.26
N LEU A 424 -2.73 -24.88 -1.05
CA LEU A 424 -1.80 -23.77 -0.83
C LEU A 424 -0.37 -24.17 -1.23
N ALA A 425 0.06 -25.39 -0.93
CA ALA A 425 1.37 -25.91 -1.34
C ALA A 425 1.55 -25.88 -2.86
N GLY A 426 0.52 -26.29 -3.61
CA GLY A 426 0.52 -26.22 -5.07
C GLY A 426 0.55 -24.78 -5.59
N LEU A 427 -0.32 -23.91 -5.05
CA LEU A 427 -0.37 -22.47 -5.39
C LEU A 427 0.95 -21.74 -5.08
N MET A 428 1.74 -22.22 -4.12
CA MET A 428 3.06 -21.69 -3.80
C MET A 428 4.18 -22.26 -4.71
N GLY A 429 3.83 -22.84 -5.86
CA GLY A 429 4.80 -23.44 -6.79
C GLY A 429 5.21 -24.86 -6.41
N GLY A 430 4.30 -25.65 -5.83
CA GLY A 430 4.56 -27.05 -5.48
C GLY A 430 5.54 -27.24 -4.31
N VAL A 431 5.57 -26.31 -3.35
CA VAL A 431 6.41 -26.48 -2.15
C VAL A 431 5.92 -27.64 -1.28
N THR A 432 6.77 -28.17 -0.40
CA THR A 432 6.36 -29.29 0.48
C THR A 432 5.34 -28.84 1.53
N LEU A 433 4.46 -29.77 1.97
CA LEU A 433 3.53 -29.53 3.09
C LEU A 433 4.26 -29.11 4.37
N ARG A 434 5.45 -29.65 4.62
CA ARG A 434 6.31 -29.23 5.74
C ARG A 434 6.63 -27.74 5.64
N ARG A 435 6.98 -27.25 4.45
CA ARG A 435 7.28 -25.83 4.22
C ARG A 435 6.04 -24.97 4.40
N VAL A 436 4.88 -25.39 3.91
CA VAL A 436 3.61 -24.69 4.14
C VAL A 436 3.30 -24.60 5.64
N ASN A 437 3.42 -25.70 6.38
CA ASN A 437 3.21 -25.70 7.83
C ASN A 437 4.16 -24.76 8.57
N GLN A 438 5.43 -24.67 8.15
CA GLN A 438 6.40 -23.71 8.69
C GLN A 438 5.99 -22.26 8.44
N ILE A 439 5.42 -21.96 7.27
CA ILE A 439 4.95 -20.62 6.90
C ILE A 439 3.66 -20.27 7.63
N LEU A 440 2.72 -21.22 7.76
CA LEU A 440 1.43 -21.01 8.41
C LEU A 440 1.54 -20.85 9.92
N ARG A 441 2.54 -21.46 10.57
CA ARG A 441 2.73 -21.37 12.02
C ARG A 441 2.81 -19.91 12.54
N PRO A 442 3.75 -19.06 12.09
CA PRO A 442 3.82 -17.67 12.55
C PRO A 442 2.58 -16.87 12.14
N LEU A 443 1.95 -17.17 10.99
CA LEU A 443 0.72 -16.52 10.57
C LEU A 443 -0.46 -16.82 11.51
N ARG A 444 -0.53 -18.05 12.06
CA ARG A 444 -1.54 -18.44 13.07
C ARG A 444 -1.22 -17.88 14.44
N GLU A 445 0.04 -17.90 14.86
CA GLU A 445 0.50 -17.29 16.12
C GLU A 445 0.20 -15.78 16.17
N ASN A 446 0.24 -15.10 15.02
CA ASN A 446 -0.16 -13.70 14.87
C ASN A 446 -1.66 -13.51 14.56
N GLU A 447 -2.45 -14.58 14.62
CA GLU A 447 -3.90 -14.59 14.35
C GLU A 447 -4.26 -13.98 12.99
N LEU A 448 -3.43 -14.18 11.95
CA LEU A 448 -3.69 -13.66 10.59
C LEU A 448 -4.40 -14.69 9.72
N VAL A 449 -4.18 -15.97 10.00
CA VAL A 449 -4.75 -17.11 9.30
C VAL A 449 -5.41 -18.02 10.33
N GLN A 450 -6.57 -18.55 9.98
CA GLN A 450 -7.24 -19.62 10.72
C GLN A 450 -7.52 -20.81 9.82
N GLU A 451 -7.85 -21.94 10.43
CA GLU A 451 -8.22 -23.17 9.74
C GLU A 451 -9.50 -23.73 10.35
N GLU A 452 -10.48 -23.99 9.50
CA GLU A 452 -11.77 -24.58 9.86
C GLU A 452 -12.05 -25.72 8.89
N GLU A 453 -12.39 -26.91 9.38
CA GLU A 453 -12.63 -28.10 8.54
C GLU A 453 -11.50 -28.38 7.50
N SER A 454 -10.24 -28.18 7.91
CA SER A 454 -9.05 -28.28 7.04
C SER A 454 -8.98 -27.26 5.89
N ARG A 455 -9.77 -26.18 5.97
CA ARG A 455 -9.77 -25.07 5.02
C ARG A 455 -9.13 -23.84 5.66
N LEU A 456 -8.13 -23.30 4.99
CA LEU A 456 -7.42 -22.10 5.38
C LEU A 456 -8.19 -20.85 4.94
N MET A 457 -8.23 -19.87 5.80
CA MET A 457 -8.81 -18.56 5.50
C MET A 457 -8.13 -17.47 6.34
N LEU A 458 -8.27 -16.23 5.88
CA LEU A 458 -7.81 -15.07 6.64
C LEU A 458 -8.77 -14.77 7.78
N THR A 459 -8.22 -14.43 8.94
CA THR A 459 -9.00 -13.86 10.05
C THR A 459 -9.35 -12.40 9.76
N ASP A 460 -10.20 -11.78 10.57
CA ASP A 460 -10.46 -10.34 10.48
C ASP A 460 -9.20 -9.49 10.68
N ARG A 461 -8.26 -9.95 11.51
CA ARG A 461 -6.97 -9.31 11.71
C ARG A 461 -6.10 -9.42 10.46
N GLY A 462 -6.05 -10.59 9.82
CA GLY A 462 -5.37 -10.81 8.54
C GLY A 462 -5.95 -9.93 7.43
N LEU A 463 -7.28 -9.91 7.30
CA LEU A 463 -8.01 -9.05 6.36
C LEU A 463 -7.75 -7.57 6.61
N THR A 464 -7.76 -7.14 7.87
CA THR A 464 -7.45 -5.76 8.27
C THR A 464 -6.02 -5.38 7.89
N CYS A 465 -5.06 -6.28 8.11
CA CYS A 465 -3.66 -6.08 7.72
C CYS A 465 -3.53 -5.84 6.22
N LEU A 466 -4.09 -6.73 5.38
CA LEU A 466 -4.04 -6.59 3.92
C LEU A 466 -4.81 -5.34 3.44
N ALA A 467 -5.97 -5.07 4.03
CA ALA A 467 -6.75 -3.88 3.70
C ALA A 467 -5.96 -2.60 3.98
N ARG A 468 -5.29 -2.51 5.14
CA ARG A 468 -4.45 -1.34 5.47
C ARG A 468 -3.26 -1.22 4.53
N ARG A 469 -2.52 -2.32 4.28
CA ARG A 469 -1.40 -2.37 3.32
C ARG A 469 -1.81 -1.77 1.98
N ASP A 470 -2.97 -2.18 1.47
CA ASP A 470 -3.47 -1.80 0.15
C ASP A 470 -4.34 -0.53 0.16
N ARG A 471 -4.49 0.15 1.30
CA ARG A 471 -5.37 1.32 1.47
C ARG A 471 -6.85 1.05 1.14
N ALA A 472 -7.28 -0.19 1.29
CA ALA A 472 -8.70 -0.56 1.20
C ALA A 472 -9.44 -0.19 2.49
N ALA A 473 -10.73 0.11 2.36
CA ALA A 473 -11.60 0.33 3.51
C ALA A 473 -11.80 -1.00 4.26
N VAL A 474 -11.33 -1.07 5.51
CA VAL A 474 -11.36 -2.30 6.33
C VAL A 474 -12.77 -2.87 6.42
N GLY A 475 -13.78 -2.03 6.70
CA GLY A 475 -15.18 -2.46 6.78
C GLY A 475 -15.67 -3.18 5.52
N LEU A 476 -15.41 -2.62 4.33
CA LEU A 476 -15.82 -3.23 3.06
C LEU A 476 -15.14 -4.58 2.78
N ILE A 477 -13.89 -4.74 3.24
CA ILE A 477 -13.17 -6.02 3.12
C ILE A 477 -13.76 -7.05 4.09
N LEU A 478 -14.02 -6.66 5.34
CA LEU A 478 -14.63 -7.53 6.34
C LEU A 478 -16.04 -7.97 5.90
N ASP A 479 -16.90 -7.05 5.44
CA ASP A 479 -18.25 -7.35 4.94
C ASP A 479 -18.29 -8.41 3.83
N ARG A 480 -17.19 -8.55 3.08
CA ARG A 480 -17.06 -9.52 1.97
C ARG A 480 -16.41 -10.82 2.41
N TRP A 481 -15.35 -10.74 3.19
CA TRP A 481 -14.41 -11.84 3.35
C TRP A 481 -14.29 -12.35 4.79
N THR A 482 -14.95 -11.72 5.77
CA THR A 482 -14.90 -12.19 7.15
C THR A 482 -15.39 -13.64 7.27
N ALA A 483 -14.59 -14.42 7.99
CA ALA A 483 -14.90 -15.78 8.37
C ALA A 483 -15.66 -15.87 9.70
N GLN A 484 -16.04 -14.74 10.30
CA GLN A 484 -16.90 -14.76 11.48
C GLN A 484 -18.24 -15.41 11.15
N PRO A 485 -18.84 -16.17 12.09
CA PRO A 485 -20.18 -16.68 11.94
C PRO A 485 -21.20 -15.54 11.82
N ALA A 486 -22.20 -15.70 10.97
CA ALA A 486 -23.31 -14.77 10.86
C ALA A 486 -24.18 -14.83 12.13
N VAL A 487 -24.60 -13.66 12.63
CA VAL A 487 -25.45 -13.55 13.82
C VAL A 487 -26.74 -14.37 13.67
N SER A 488 -27.31 -14.41 12.46
CA SER A 488 -28.55 -15.15 12.17
C SER A 488 -28.37 -16.66 12.03
N ASN A 489 -27.16 -17.14 11.71
CA ASN A 489 -26.87 -18.56 11.57
C ASN A 489 -25.36 -18.82 11.78
N PRO A 490 -24.97 -19.38 12.94
CA PRO A 490 -23.57 -19.64 13.25
C PRO A 490 -22.86 -20.62 12.31
N ARG A 491 -23.60 -21.36 11.48
CA ARG A 491 -23.03 -22.29 10.48
C ARG A 491 -22.70 -21.60 9.15
N VAL A 492 -22.91 -20.30 9.05
CA VAL A 492 -22.77 -19.54 7.80
C VAL A 492 -21.84 -18.36 8.04
N TYR A 493 -20.88 -18.13 7.14
CA TYR A 493 -19.99 -16.98 7.22
C TYR A 493 -20.74 -15.65 7.10
N ALA A 494 -20.37 -14.65 7.88
CA ALA A 494 -20.89 -13.30 7.79
C ALA A 494 -20.46 -12.60 6.49
N GLY A 495 -19.23 -12.85 6.01
CA GLY A 495 -18.69 -12.30 4.78
C GLY A 495 -19.47 -12.76 3.55
N THR A 496 -20.03 -11.83 2.79
CA THR A 496 -20.93 -12.12 1.66
C THR A 496 -20.26 -12.94 0.55
N ALA A 497 -19.01 -12.62 0.19
CA ALA A 497 -18.26 -13.34 -0.85
C ALA A 497 -17.76 -14.70 -0.33
N LEU A 498 -17.25 -14.75 0.90
CA LEU A 498 -16.80 -16.00 1.52
C LEU A 498 -17.97 -16.99 1.67
N ARG A 499 -19.14 -16.51 2.11
CA ARG A 499 -20.39 -17.28 2.18
C ARG A 499 -20.77 -17.87 0.82
N ALA A 500 -20.70 -17.06 -0.23
CA ALA A 500 -21.04 -17.52 -1.58
C ALA A 500 -20.11 -18.67 -2.03
N LEU A 501 -18.80 -18.55 -1.78
CA LEU A 501 -17.83 -19.63 -2.06
C LEU A 501 -18.11 -20.88 -1.21
N ALA A 502 -18.34 -20.70 0.08
CA ALA A 502 -18.62 -21.80 1.01
C ALA A 502 -19.92 -22.55 0.68
N SER A 503 -20.88 -21.90 0.03
CA SER A 503 -22.11 -22.55 -0.45
C SER A 503 -21.89 -23.52 -1.63
N GLN A 504 -20.71 -23.47 -2.26
CA GLN A 504 -20.35 -24.30 -3.42
C GLN A 504 -18.98 -24.99 -3.23
N PRO A 505 -18.77 -25.74 -2.13
CA PRO A 505 -17.43 -26.16 -1.70
C PRO A 505 -16.74 -27.09 -2.70
N ARG A 506 -17.51 -27.94 -3.39
CA ARG A 506 -16.99 -28.83 -4.43
C ARG A 506 -16.59 -28.08 -5.72
N HIS A 507 -17.35 -27.05 -6.12
CA HIS A 507 -17.01 -26.23 -7.30
C HIS A 507 -15.73 -25.44 -7.04
N HIS A 508 -15.74 -24.68 -5.95
CA HIS A 508 -14.58 -23.90 -5.51
C HIS A 508 -13.35 -24.78 -5.27
N GLY A 509 -13.53 -25.94 -4.65
CA GLY A 509 -12.46 -26.93 -4.47
C GLY A 509 -11.87 -27.44 -5.79
N GLY A 510 -12.71 -27.68 -6.80
CA GLY A 510 -12.28 -28.08 -8.15
C GLY A 510 -11.44 -27.01 -8.85
N VAL A 511 -11.92 -25.75 -8.83
CA VAL A 511 -11.17 -24.61 -9.39
C VAL A 511 -9.81 -24.44 -8.71
N ILE A 512 -9.77 -24.47 -7.37
CA ILE A 512 -8.50 -24.35 -6.64
C ILE A 512 -7.58 -25.54 -6.92
N ASN A 513 -8.11 -26.77 -6.96
CA ASN A 513 -7.31 -27.96 -7.27
C ASN A 513 -6.62 -27.82 -8.64
N PHE A 514 -7.37 -27.36 -9.64
CA PHE A 514 -6.82 -27.09 -10.97
C PHE A 514 -5.72 -26.02 -10.91
N ALA A 515 -5.99 -24.86 -10.32
CA ALA A 515 -5.01 -23.77 -10.23
C ALA A 515 -3.74 -24.17 -9.45
N ALA A 516 -3.90 -24.92 -8.35
CA ALA A 516 -2.80 -25.42 -7.53
C ALA A 516 -1.95 -26.46 -8.29
N ALA A 517 -2.58 -27.39 -9.01
CA ALA A 517 -1.88 -28.36 -9.84
C ALA A 517 -1.12 -27.66 -10.98
N LEU A 518 -1.76 -26.69 -11.66
CA LEU A 518 -1.18 -25.93 -12.76
C LEU A 518 0.08 -25.19 -12.30
N THR A 519 -0.04 -24.45 -11.20
CA THR A 519 1.09 -23.70 -10.62
C THR A 519 2.24 -24.62 -10.22
N ALA A 520 1.94 -25.79 -9.63
CA ALA A 520 2.95 -26.76 -9.21
C ALA A 520 3.63 -27.50 -10.36
N GLU A 521 2.92 -27.74 -11.46
CA GLU A 521 3.49 -28.38 -12.65
C GLU A 521 4.33 -27.40 -13.46
N VAL A 522 3.87 -26.16 -13.62
CA VAL A 522 4.65 -25.09 -14.27
C VAL A 522 5.95 -24.83 -13.51
N ALA A 523 5.91 -24.74 -12.17
CA ALA A 523 7.12 -24.53 -11.37
C ALA A 523 8.19 -25.64 -11.52
N ARG A 524 7.81 -26.83 -12.03
CA ARG A 524 8.72 -27.95 -12.30
C ARG A 524 9.15 -28.03 -13.77
N SER A 525 8.53 -27.26 -14.65
CA SER A 525 8.82 -27.26 -16.08
C SER A 525 9.77 -26.13 -16.44
N PRO A 526 10.87 -26.39 -17.17
CA PRO A 526 11.76 -25.34 -17.64
C PRO A 526 11.22 -24.58 -18.86
N ASP A 527 10.21 -25.14 -19.54
CA ASP A 527 9.69 -24.60 -20.81
C ASP A 527 8.42 -23.76 -20.63
N HIS A 528 7.91 -23.70 -19.41
CA HIS A 528 6.65 -23.03 -19.08
C HIS A 528 6.84 -21.98 -18.00
N ASP A 529 6.10 -20.88 -18.13
CA ASP A 529 5.89 -19.94 -17.04
C ASP A 529 4.40 -19.62 -16.91
N LEU A 530 3.97 -19.29 -15.68
CA LEU A 530 2.57 -19.04 -15.37
C LEU A 530 2.42 -17.67 -14.74
N PHE A 531 1.52 -16.88 -15.32
CA PHE A 531 1.26 -15.52 -14.88
C PHE A 531 -0.21 -15.36 -14.50
N ASP A 532 -0.41 -14.65 -13.38
CA ASP A 532 -1.72 -14.26 -12.87
C ASP A 532 -2.75 -15.40 -12.82
N PRO A 533 -2.53 -16.51 -12.09
CA PRO A 533 -3.60 -17.45 -11.78
C PRO A 533 -4.61 -16.77 -10.84
N LEU A 534 -5.62 -16.14 -11.44
CA LEU A 534 -6.59 -15.29 -10.77
C LEU A 534 -7.93 -15.99 -10.58
N PRO A 535 -8.54 -15.94 -9.38
CA PRO A 535 -9.86 -16.50 -9.09
C PRO A 535 -11.00 -15.67 -9.72
N THR A 536 -12.22 -16.21 -9.71
CA THR A 536 -13.46 -15.59 -10.30
C THR A 536 -13.65 -14.11 -9.97
N HIS A 537 -13.52 -13.77 -8.69
CA HIS A 537 -13.72 -12.40 -8.20
C HIS A 537 -12.62 -11.43 -8.68
N ARG A 538 -11.49 -11.97 -9.15
CA ARG A 538 -10.38 -11.25 -9.79
C ARG A 538 -10.25 -11.55 -11.28
N SER A 539 -11.08 -12.38 -11.90
CA SER A 539 -11.06 -12.67 -13.34
C SER A 539 -12.31 -12.15 -14.08
N SER A 540 -13.35 -11.69 -13.38
CA SER A 540 -14.56 -11.09 -13.98
C SER A 540 -14.24 -9.93 -14.95
N ILE A 541 -14.80 -9.98 -16.16
CA ILE A 541 -14.51 -9.04 -17.25
C ILE A 541 -15.80 -8.33 -17.66
N GLY A 542 -15.83 -7.01 -17.45
CA GLY A 542 -16.86 -6.14 -18.00
C GLY A 542 -16.48 -5.64 -19.39
N TYR A 543 -17.43 -5.66 -20.32
CA TYR A 543 -17.23 -5.22 -21.71
C TYR A 543 -18.49 -4.57 -22.28
N ARG A 544 -18.35 -3.82 -23.38
CA ARG A 544 -19.48 -3.16 -24.05
C ARG A 544 -19.68 -3.74 -25.45
N CYS A 545 -20.88 -4.23 -25.73
CA CYS A 545 -21.27 -4.76 -27.04
C CYS A 545 -22.61 -4.12 -27.45
N ASN A 546 -22.72 -3.58 -28.66
CA ASN A 546 -23.95 -2.93 -29.16
C ASN A 546 -24.53 -1.88 -28.19
N ARG A 547 -23.67 -1.02 -27.62
CA ARG A 547 -24.00 0.01 -26.60
C ARG A 547 -24.52 -0.52 -25.26
N THR A 548 -24.61 -1.84 -25.06
CA THR A 548 -24.98 -2.46 -23.78
C THR A 548 -23.74 -2.95 -23.04
N ASN A 549 -23.74 -2.79 -21.71
CA ASN A 549 -22.69 -3.31 -20.85
C ASN A 549 -23.00 -4.76 -20.46
N TYR A 550 -22.03 -5.63 -20.64
CA TYR A 550 -22.09 -7.04 -20.29
C TYR A 550 -20.93 -7.41 -19.37
N MET A 551 -21.02 -8.59 -18.77
CA MET A 551 -19.97 -9.15 -17.92
C MET A 551 -19.89 -10.66 -18.13
N ILE A 552 -18.66 -11.17 -18.21
CA ILE A 552 -18.35 -12.60 -18.07
C ILE A 552 -17.68 -12.84 -16.71
N HIS A 553 -17.87 -14.04 -16.17
CA HIS A 553 -17.39 -14.44 -14.85
C HIS A 553 -16.64 -15.79 -14.95
N PRO A 554 -15.49 -15.83 -15.63
CA PRO A 554 -14.70 -17.06 -15.70
C PRO A 554 -14.30 -17.49 -14.28
N ASP A 555 -14.32 -18.79 -14.00
CA ASP A 555 -13.97 -19.34 -12.69
C ASP A 555 -12.55 -19.00 -12.28
N ALA A 556 -11.64 -19.00 -13.25
CA ALA A 556 -10.30 -18.42 -13.12
C ALA A 556 -9.83 -17.83 -14.46
N SER A 557 -8.77 -17.05 -14.44
CA SER A 557 -8.03 -16.65 -15.64
C SER A 557 -6.55 -16.76 -15.37
N PHE A 558 -5.75 -17.05 -16.38
CA PHE A 558 -4.29 -17.11 -16.29
C PHE A 558 -3.66 -16.90 -17.67
N THR A 559 -2.36 -16.63 -17.71
CA THR A 559 -1.57 -16.65 -18.94
C THR A 559 -0.44 -17.67 -18.78
N LEU A 560 -0.31 -18.58 -19.74
CA LEU A 560 0.75 -19.57 -19.79
C LEU A 560 1.74 -19.17 -20.87
N GLU A 561 3.01 -19.03 -20.50
CA GLU A 561 4.11 -19.00 -21.45
C GLU A 561 4.52 -20.43 -21.76
N TYR A 562 4.79 -20.71 -23.03
CA TYR A 562 5.39 -21.95 -23.48
C TYR A 562 6.36 -21.68 -24.62
N LYS A 563 7.63 -22.09 -24.48
CA LYS A 563 8.70 -21.86 -25.47
C LYS A 563 8.75 -20.41 -25.98
N GLY A 564 8.61 -19.44 -25.08
CA GLY A 564 8.64 -18.00 -25.41
C GLY A 564 7.32 -17.42 -25.94
N LYS A 565 6.25 -18.22 -26.04
CA LYS A 565 4.93 -17.77 -26.54
C LYS A 565 3.89 -17.75 -25.44
N TRP A 566 3.18 -16.63 -25.36
CA TRP A 566 2.20 -16.33 -24.32
C TRP A 566 0.77 -16.64 -24.74
N HIS A 567 0.08 -17.47 -23.97
CA HIS A 567 -1.28 -17.93 -24.27
C HIS A 567 -2.21 -17.60 -23.10
N PRO A 568 -3.20 -16.70 -23.29
CA PRO A 568 -4.15 -16.38 -22.25
C PRO A 568 -5.29 -17.41 -22.21
N PHE A 569 -5.78 -17.72 -21.01
CA PHE A 569 -6.86 -18.67 -20.78
C PHE A 569 -7.93 -18.10 -19.84
N LEU A 570 -9.18 -18.43 -20.15
CA LEU A 570 -10.34 -18.27 -19.29
C LEU A 570 -10.82 -19.66 -18.88
N LEU A 571 -10.79 -19.96 -17.59
CA LEU A 571 -11.16 -21.26 -17.05
C LEU A 571 -12.64 -21.29 -16.65
N GLU A 572 -13.30 -22.39 -16.99
CA GLU A 572 -14.65 -22.75 -16.55
C GLU A 572 -14.60 -24.16 -15.97
N TYR A 573 -14.81 -24.33 -14.67
CA TYR A 573 -14.84 -25.64 -14.03
C TYR A 573 -16.28 -26.15 -14.02
N GLU A 574 -16.64 -27.04 -14.94
CA GLU A 574 -18.02 -27.45 -15.12
C GLU A 574 -18.36 -28.74 -14.37
N ARG A 575 -19.36 -28.63 -13.49
CA ARG A 575 -19.87 -29.74 -12.66
C ARG A 575 -21.26 -30.21 -13.04
N ARG A 576 -22.03 -29.37 -13.73
CA ARG A 576 -23.47 -29.49 -13.98
C ARG A 576 -23.82 -29.43 -15.46
N ALA A 577 -22.85 -29.68 -16.36
CA ALA A 577 -23.10 -29.90 -17.78
C ALA A 577 -24.09 -31.07 -18.07
N THR A 578 -24.62 -31.74 -17.05
CA THR A 578 -25.79 -32.61 -17.16
C THR A 578 -27.10 -31.89 -17.56
N THR A 579 -27.15 -30.55 -17.60
CA THR A 579 -28.29 -29.82 -18.18
C THR A 579 -27.92 -29.10 -19.48
N PRO A 580 -28.12 -29.75 -20.66
CA PRO A 580 -27.84 -29.19 -21.98
C PRO A 580 -28.35 -27.76 -22.20
N LYS A 581 -29.49 -27.42 -21.58
CA LYS A 581 -30.13 -26.09 -21.72
C LYS A 581 -29.30 -24.90 -21.19
N ARG A 582 -28.32 -25.12 -20.30
CA ARG A 582 -27.52 -24.03 -19.69
C ARG A 582 -26.23 -23.72 -20.46
N ILE A 583 -25.72 -24.70 -21.21
CA ILE A 583 -24.47 -24.60 -21.96
C ILE A 583 -24.55 -23.50 -23.04
N PRO A 584 -25.58 -23.45 -23.90
CA PRO A 584 -25.70 -22.38 -24.91
C PRO A 584 -25.74 -20.98 -24.30
N ARG A 585 -26.40 -20.80 -23.14
CA ARG A 585 -26.47 -19.50 -22.48
C ARG A 585 -25.10 -19.04 -21.96
N ARG A 586 -24.30 -19.96 -21.41
CA ARG A 586 -22.94 -19.64 -20.96
C ARG A 586 -22.04 -19.32 -22.15
N LEU A 587 -22.04 -20.18 -23.16
CA LEU A 587 -21.25 -19.97 -24.39
C LEU A 587 -21.66 -18.70 -25.13
N ALA A 588 -22.94 -18.34 -25.18
CA ALA A 588 -23.42 -17.09 -25.78
C ALA A 588 -22.81 -15.83 -25.14
N SER A 589 -22.43 -15.91 -23.85
CA SER A 589 -21.80 -14.78 -23.16
C SER A 589 -20.35 -14.61 -23.59
N TYR A 590 -19.65 -15.71 -23.86
CA TYR A 590 -18.34 -15.73 -24.50
C TYR A 590 -18.43 -15.34 -25.98
N GLN A 591 -19.33 -15.92 -26.77
CA GLN A 591 -19.51 -15.55 -28.18
C GLN A 591 -19.70 -14.04 -28.33
N ARG A 592 -20.53 -13.43 -27.49
CA ARG A 592 -20.72 -11.98 -27.48
C ARG A 592 -19.45 -11.22 -27.07
N TYR A 593 -18.68 -11.75 -26.13
CA TYR A 593 -17.42 -11.15 -25.72
C TYR A 593 -16.38 -11.16 -26.85
N PHE A 594 -16.18 -12.30 -27.52
CA PHE A 594 -15.26 -12.45 -28.64
C PHE A 594 -15.73 -11.64 -29.86
N ALA A 595 -17.02 -11.71 -30.22
CA ALA A 595 -17.59 -10.92 -31.31
C ALA A 595 -17.51 -9.40 -31.10
N SER A 596 -17.38 -8.94 -29.85
CA SER A 596 -17.24 -7.51 -29.54
C SER A 596 -15.84 -6.94 -29.80
N GLY A 597 -14.85 -7.78 -30.12
CA GLY A 597 -13.44 -7.41 -30.27
C GLY A 597 -12.75 -7.01 -28.96
N TRP A 598 -13.42 -7.19 -27.82
CA TRP A 598 -12.81 -6.95 -26.51
C TRP A 598 -11.89 -8.09 -26.10
N ALA A 599 -12.11 -9.33 -26.55
CA ALA A 599 -11.29 -10.47 -26.17
C ALA A 599 -9.80 -10.26 -26.52
N GLU A 600 -9.49 -9.86 -27.75
CA GLU A 600 -8.11 -9.58 -28.18
C GLU A 600 -7.53 -8.37 -27.45
N ARG A 601 -8.31 -7.28 -27.34
CA ARG A 601 -7.91 -6.05 -26.64
C ARG A 601 -7.54 -6.31 -25.18
N ASP A 602 -8.31 -7.18 -24.54
CA ASP A 602 -8.17 -7.53 -23.14
C ASP A 602 -7.06 -8.54 -22.88
N HIS A 603 -6.48 -9.10 -23.94
CA HIS A 603 -5.51 -10.17 -23.88
C HIS A 603 -4.29 -9.90 -24.77
N GLY A 604 -3.93 -8.62 -24.94
CA GLY A 604 -2.68 -8.20 -25.59
C GLY A 604 -2.63 -8.53 -27.08
N GLY A 605 -3.76 -8.40 -27.78
CA GLY A 605 -3.91 -8.75 -29.19
C GLY A 605 -4.12 -10.24 -29.44
N ARG A 606 -4.01 -11.10 -28.42
CA ARG A 606 -4.22 -12.54 -28.53
C ARG A 606 -5.62 -12.91 -28.07
N ARG A 607 -6.28 -13.82 -28.80
CA ARG A 607 -7.54 -14.41 -28.33
C ARG A 607 -7.25 -15.36 -27.16
N PRO A 608 -7.96 -15.22 -26.03
CA PRO A 608 -7.84 -16.19 -24.96
C PRO A 608 -8.54 -17.50 -25.34
N GLY A 609 -7.93 -18.64 -24.98
CA GLY A 609 -8.64 -19.92 -25.02
C GLY A 609 -9.66 -20.00 -23.88
N VAL A 610 -10.83 -20.58 -24.14
CA VAL A 610 -11.82 -20.86 -23.08
C VAL A 610 -11.69 -22.33 -22.69
N LEU A 611 -11.03 -22.59 -21.58
CA LEU A 611 -10.77 -23.92 -21.06
C LEU A 611 -11.90 -24.38 -20.15
N PHE A 612 -12.65 -25.38 -20.59
CA PHE A 612 -13.65 -26.08 -19.78
C PHE A 612 -13.04 -27.33 -19.16
N VAL A 613 -13.03 -27.37 -17.82
CA VAL A 613 -12.57 -28.54 -17.06
C VAL A 613 -13.77 -29.24 -16.44
N PHE A 614 -14.00 -30.48 -16.83
CA PHE A 614 -15.13 -31.30 -16.38
C PHE A 614 -14.73 -32.23 -15.23
N GLU A 615 -15.66 -32.42 -14.30
CA GLU A 615 -15.50 -33.40 -13.21
C GLU A 615 -15.46 -34.86 -13.75
N THR A 616 -16.12 -35.13 -14.87
CA THR A 616 -16.28 -36.48 -15.45
C THR A 616 -16.18 -36.47 -16.98
N PRO A 617 -15.68 -37.55 -17.62
CA PRO A 617 -15.65 -37.69 -19.08
C PRO A 617 -17.04 -37.61 -19.73
N GLN A 618 -18.09 -38.10 -19.06
CA GLN A 618 -19.46 -38.06 -19.59
C GLN A 618 -20.00 -36.63 -19.70
N SER A 619 -19.64 -35.76 -18.76
CA SER A 619 -20.04 -34.35 -18.79
C SER A 619 -19.32 -33.58 -19.90
N GLU A 620 -18.06 -33.93 -20.16
CA GLU A 620 -17.30 -33.41 -21.29
C GLU A 620 -17.92 -33.84 -22.63
N ALA A 621 -18.22 -35.13 -22.80
CA ALA A 621 -18.86 -35.64 -24.01
C ALA A 621 -20.20 -34.93 -24.30
N ALA A 622 -21.07 -34.82 -23.29
CA ALA A 622 -22.34 -34.10 -23.42
C ALA A 622 -22.17 -32.61 -23.74
N PHE A 623 -21.07 -31.98 -23.27
CA PHE A 623 -20.76 -30.60 -23.65
C PHE A 623 -20.29 -30.50 -25.09
N LEU A 624 -19.45 -31.43 -25.55
CA LEU A 624 -19.00 -31.50 -26.94
C LEU A 624 -20.18 -31.65 -27.90
N ASP A 625 -21.15 -32.52 -27.59
CA ASP A 625 -22.37 -32.71 -28.38
C ASP A 625 -23.21 -31.43 -28.52
N VAL A 626 -23.22 -30.56 -27.49
CA VAL A 626 -24.02 -29.32 -27.46
C VAL A 626 -23.25 -28.12 -28.02
N SER A 627 -21.93 -28.14 -27.94
CA SER A 627 -21.05 -27.08 -28.45
C SER A 627 -20.71 -27.25 -29.93
N ASP A 628 -21.05 -28.41 -30.51
CA ASP A 628 -20.93 -28.66 -31.95
C ASP A 628 -21.73 -27.61 -32.75
N GLY A 629 -21.05 -26.96 -33.70
CA GLY A 629 -21.60 -25.86 -34.51
C GLY A 629 -21.49 -24.45 -33.90
N MET A 630 -20.81 -24.25 -32.77
CA MET A 630 -20.54 -22.90 -32.26
C MET A 630 -19.31 -22.26 -32.91
N GLU A 631 -19.53 -21.42 -33.91
CA GLU A 631 -18.47 -20.65 -34.57
C GLU A 631 -17.89 -19.53 -33.68
N GLY A 632 -16.59 -19.26 -33.84
CA GLY A 632 -15.91 -18.06 -33.31
C GLY A 632 -15.40 -18.14 -31.86
N LEU A 633 -15.37 -19.32 -31.24
CA LEU A 633 -14.77 -19.54 -29.92
C LEU A 633 -13.67 -20.58 -29.95
N ASP A 634 -12.51 -20.25 -29.37
CA ASP A 634 -11.41 -21.18 -29.13
C ASP A 634 -11.70 -21.97 -27.84
N VAL A 635 -12.60 -22.95 -27.94
CA VAL A 635 -13.01 -23.80 -26.81
C VAL A 635 -12.05 -24.98 -26.66
N ILE A 636 -11.58 -25.19 -25.44
CA ILE A 636 -10.70 -26.29 -25.05
C ILE A 636 -11.41 -27.06 -23.96
N THR A 637 -11.37 -28.39 -24.02
CA THR A 637 -11.94 -29.23 -22.96
C THR A 637 -10.89 -30.14 -22.36
N ALA A 638 -11.08 -30.43 -21.08
CA ALA A 638 -10.39 -31.50 -20.38
C ALA A 638 -11.31 -32.05 -19.30
N ASN A 639 -11.09 -33.29 -18.86
CA ASN A 639 -11.74 -33.83 -17.67
C ASN A 639 -10.71 -34.20 -16.59
N ALA A 640 -11.17 -34.28 -15.34
CA ALA A 640 -10.33 -34.56 -14.19
C ALA A 640 -9.56 -35.89 -14.29
N GLU A 641 -10.12 -36.91 -14.94
CA GLU A 641 -9.46 -38.21 -15.15
C GLU A 641 -8.30 -38.10 -16.14
N THR A 642 -8.50 -37.36 -17.23
CA THR A 642 -7.49 -37.09 -18.26
C THR A 642 -6.35 -36.25 -17.68
N LEU A 643 -6.68 -35.17 -16.96
CA LEU A 643 -5.68 -34.33 -16.29
C LEU A 643 -4.87 -35.11 -15.25
N LYS A 644 -5.50 -36.05 -14.54
CA LYS A 644 -4.81 -36.93 -13.58
C LYS A 644 -3.85 -37.90 -14.28
N THR A 645 -4.22 -38.39 -15.46
CA THR A 645 -3.44 -39.39 -16.21
C THR A 645 -2.27 -38.77 -16.97
N HIS A 646 -2.50 -37.62 -17.61
CA HIS A 646 -1.55 -36.99 -18.53
C HIS A 646 -0.82 -35.79 -17.91
N GLY A 647 -1.19 -35.36 -16.70
CA GLY A 647 -0.71 -34.11 -16.11
C GLY A 647 -1.53 -32.91 -16.59
N ILE A 648 -1.39 -31.77 -15.90
CA ILE A 648 -2.15 -30.57 -16.21
C ILE A 648 -1.57 -29.77 -17.39
N LEU A 649 -0.28 -29.96 -17.70
CA LEU A 649 0.41 -29.39 -18.86
C LEU A 649 0.63 -30.40 -20.00
N GLY A 650 0.23 -31.66 -19.83
CA GLY A 650 0.34 -32.66 -20.89
C GLY A 650 -0.61 -32.40 -22.07
N GLU A 651 -0.68 -33.33 -23.02
CA GLU A 651 -1.66 -33.30 -24.13
C GLU A 651 -3.14 -33.38 -23.68
N ALA A 652 -3.40 -33.27 -22.37
CA ALA A 652 -4.72 -33.30 -21.77
C ALA A 652 -5.65 -32.17 -22.25
N TRP A 653 -5.11 -31.15 -22.93
CA TRP A 653 -5.88 -30.04 -23.49
C TRP A 653 -6.21 -30.38 -24.94
N ILE A 654 -7.43 -30.87 -25.17
CA ILE A 654 -7.84 -31.30 -26.51
C ILE A 654 -8.07 -30.05 -27.38
N LEU A 655 -7.26 -29.91 -28.43
CA LEU A 655 -7.34 -28.86 -29.45
C LEU A 655 -7.26 -29.50 -30.85
N PRO A 656 -8.15 -29.15 -31.80
CA PRO A 656 -9.46 -28.50 -31.65
C PRO A 656 -10.58 -29.54 -31.39
N PRO A 657 -11.84 -29.13 -31.12
CA PRO A 657 -12.99 -30.05 -31.07
C PRO A 657 -13.06 -30.95 -32.33
N PRO A 658 -13.70 -32.13 -32.24
CA PRO A 658 -13.73 -33.16 -33.29
C PRO A 658 -14.23 -32.73 -34.68
N HIS A 659 -14.72 -31.49 -34.84
CA HIS A 659 -15.32 -30.96 -36.07
C HIS A 659 -14.75 -29.62 -36.58
N SER A 660 -13.61 -29.11 -36.08
CA SER A 660 -12.93 -27.97 -36.73
C SER A 660 -12.02 -28.44 -37.89
N LEU A 661 -12.08 -27.74 -39.02
CA LEU A 661 -11.43 -28.12 -40.28
C LEU A 661 -9.92 -27.88 -40.33
N ASP A 662 -9.33 -27.23 -39.31
CA ASP A 662 -7.89 -26.93 -39.27
C ASP A 662 -7.23 -27.58 -38.06
N ARG A 663 -6.69 -28.79 -38.28
CA ARG A 663 -5.84 -29.48 -37.30
C ARG A 663 -4.41 -28.91 -37.37
N ALA A 664 -4.00 -28.17 -36.34
CA ALA A 664 -2.61 -28.14 -35.92
C ALA A 664 -2.54 -28.80 -34.54
N PRO A 665 -1.83 -29.92 -34.37
CA PRO A 665 -1.57 -30.45 -33.04
C PRO A 665 -0.77 -29.40 -32.25
N LEU A 666 -0.81 -29.47 -30.92
CA LEU A 666 0.20 -28.78 -30.12
C LEU A 666 1.61 -29.26 -30.54
N ALA A 667 1.73 -30.50 -31.08
CA ALA A 667 2.90 -31.03 -31.80
C ALA A 667 3.22 -30.39 -33.17
N GLY A 668 2.34 -29.54 -33.69
CA GLY A 668 2.60 -28.64 -34.82
C GLY A 668 2.99 -27.22 -34.38
N LEU A 669 2.99 -26.97 -33.06
CA LEU A 669 3.58 -25.82 -32.38
C LEU A 669 4.78 -26.25 -31.47
N TYR A 670 5.11 -27.54 -31.41
CA TYR A 670 6.21 -28.13 -30.60
C TYR A 670 7.51 -28.28 -31.39
#